data_AF-A0A945XZM6-F1
#
_entry.id   AF-A0A945XZM6-F1
#
_cell.length_a   1.000
_cell.length_b   1.000
_cell.length_c   1.000
_cell.angle_alpha   90.00
_cell.angle_beta   90.00
_cell.angle_gamma   90.00
#
_symmetry.space_group_name_H-M   'P 1'
#
loop_
_entity.id
_entity.type
_entity.pdbx_description
1 polymer ?
#
loop_
_entity_poly.entity_id
_entity_poly.type
_entity_poly.pdbx_seq_one_letter_code
_entity_poly.pdbx_strand_id
1 'polypeptide(L)'
;MDEIWAGSAHNRTVFAAAGIPDRMLEVVPLPVDADAVLTNRDRDPAWGQSTVYLSILSGVQRRDIRLLFESFDRAFTSEDDVALVIKTRPGSRAEVEQALHGVRDMRPQHPPDRLPRVEIIDADLTPEQLRRLQASADVYVSCERGNGWNLPANDSMALGRPVISPMWGGSADFIETADCYVVDVSDEMTFGIDSVPAENDMYDMSLWPAIDPDGLEAQLRRSYDDPADRIERGKQASKRVRETYSPEAIGRILHRLLDGYEETSVRSLATASITIGRESTWQQPQPIPLTKAHHQLAATALDLAREGRRTPRRFAADYHATTAFAAMMRPSLPPSSPLVAAALSARSVSSRRPFTKLRAVTRIVRQTKQTVAAMGGEEFVRDLEATRADYEACVEGSTSAFDPEVAAERRRAYWGRFGQPSSPDKDRARLATLAGRHHGERIVILGNGPSLNKVDLDLLAEEYTFGVNKIYLKFPELSWRPSFYTLLDWKMGAAVTEDLEAVSGMTRFYPERFRGIVPITPDTYWYHPRPVGDAFGDQFETDASRGIPSRGTVLVTAIQLAFHMGFRDLILVGVDATYTISSTVKQSGPDQFGTGTKLFLESTADDDPNHFDPSYFGTGAHWHDPNVVDMKRMFAMMRKGVERHGGRLRNATPGGALECLERVDYRDLFG
;
A
#
# COMPACT_ATOMS: atom_id res chain seq x y z
N MET A 1 30.82 -0.69 -0.94
CA MET A 1 29.94 -1.53 -1.77
C MET A 1 30.05 -0.95 -3.15
N ASP A 2 30.85 -1.62 -3.97
CA ASP A 2 31.29 -1.13 -5.28
C ASP A 2 30.30 -1.59 -6.36
N GLU A 3 29.77 -2.81 -6.19
CA GLU A 3 28.70 -3.40 -6.99
C GLU A 3 27.67 -4.11 -6.10
N ILE A 4 26.48 -4.32 -6.66
CA ILE A 4 25.38 -5.13 -6.16
C ILE A 4 25.01 -6.07 -7.30
N TRP A 5 25.16 -7.36 -7.05
CA TRP A 5 24.79 -8.40 -8.01
C TRP A 5 23.37 -8.86 -7.71
N ALA A 6 22.46 -8.52 -8.61
CA ALA A 6 21.07 -8.91 -8.55
C ALA A 6 20.86 -10.26 -9.24
N GLY A 7 20.04 -11.13 -8.66
CA GLY A 7 19.78 -12.46 -9.22
C GLY A 7 19.00 -12.45 -10.55
N SER A 8 18.34 -11.34 -10.88
CA SER A 8 17.52 -11.18 -12.09
C SER A 8 17.44 -9.73 -12.57
N ALA A 9 17.05 -9.53 -13.82
CA ALA A 9 16.76 -8.23 -14.40
C ALA A 9 15.60 -7.54 -13.66
N HIS A 10 14.61 -8.31 -13.19
CA HIS A 10 13.56 -7.79 -12.32
C HIS A 10 14.14 -7.22 -11.02
N ASN A 11 14.99 -7.97 -10.30
CA ASN A 11 15.62 -7.46 -9.08
C ASN A 11 16.51 -6.24 -9.36
N ARG A 12 17.29 -6.25 -10.45
CA ARG A 12 18.05 -5.08 -10.90
C ARG A 12 17.14 -3.87 -11.11
N THR A 13 16.00 -4.07 -11.77
CA THR A 13 15.00 -3.01 -12.00
C THR A 13 14.45 -2.49 -10.67
N VAL A 14 14.16 -3.36 -9.71
CA VAL A 14 13.69 -2.98 -8.37
C VAL A 14 14.78 -2.19 -7.61
N PHE A 15 16.04 -2.64 -7.62
CA PHE A 15 17.14 -1.91 -6.97
C PHE A 15 17.43 -0.57 -7.66
N ALA A 16 17.37 -0.52 -8.99
CA ALA A 16 17.49 0.71 -9.75
C ALA A 16 16.35 1.69 -9.41
N ALA A 17 15.12 1.19 -9.28
CA ALA A 17 13.95 1.96 -8.86
C ALA A 17 14.08 2.47 -7.42
N ALA A 18 14.67 1.67 -6.51
CA ALA A 18 14.99 2.06 -5.14
C ALA A 18 16.12 3.12 -5.04
N GLY A 19 16.79 3.41 -6.16
CA GLY A 19 17.78 4.47 -6.26
C GLY A 19 19.23 4.01 -6.16
N ILE A 20 19.50 2.70 -6.26
CA ILE A 20 20.87 2.22 -6.47
C ILE A 20 21.32 2.66 -7.87
N PRO A 21 22.51 3.29 -8.00
CA PRO A 21 23.03 3.67 -9.31
C PRO A 21 23.15 2.48 -10.25
N ASP A 22 22.68 2.62 -11.48
CA ASP A 22 22.72 1.57 -12.51
C ASP A 22 24.12 0.98 -12.72
N ARG A 23 25.16 1.83 -12.65
CA ARG A 23 26.57 1.43 -12.70
C ARG A 23 27.05 0.52 -11.57
N MET A 24 26.24 0.33 -10.53
CA MET A 24 26.52 -0.56 -9.40
C MET A 24 25.66 -1.82 -9.50
N LEU A 25 24.84 -1.99 -10.53
CA LEU A 25 23.88 -3.06 -10.63
C LEU A 25 24.20 -3.97 -11.80
N GLU A 26 24.68 -5.16 -11.45
CA GLU A 26 24.93 -6.24 -12.39
C GLU A 26 23.88 -7.33 -12.20
N VAL A 27 23.48 -7.98 -13.30
CA VAL A 27 22.63 -9.16 -13.23
C VAL A 27 23.53 -10.38 -13.23
N VAL A 28 23.47 -11.15 -12.15
CA VAL A 28 24.17 -12.42 -11.99
C VAL A 28 23.11 -13.50 -11.72
N PRO A 29 22.61 -14.16 -12.77
CA PRO A 29 21.65 -15.25 -12.63
C PRO A 29 22.19 -16.39 -11.76
N LEU A 30 21.29 -17.21 -11.22
CA LEU A 30 21.68 -18.41 -10.48
C LEU A 30 21.90 -19.58 -11.45
N PRO A 31 23.00 -20.34 -11.27
CA PRO A 31 23.28 -21.47 -12.14
C PRO A 31 22.28 -22.60 -11.90
N VAL A 32 21.97 -23.34 -12.96
CA VAL A 32 21.28 -24.62 -12.88
C VAL A 32 22.31 -25.75 -12.85
N ASP A 33 21.99 -26.85 -12.18
CA ASP A 33 22.84 -28.03 -12.17
C ASP A 33 22.82 -28.72 -13.55
N ALA A 34 23.81 -28.42 -14.39
CA ALA A 34 23.89 -28.90 -15.77
C ALA A 34 24.15 -30.41 -15.89
N ASP A 35 24.71 -31.02 -14.84
CA ASP A 35 25.08 -32.43 -14.77
C ASP A 35 23.92 -33.32 -14.31
N ALA A 36 22.81 -32.72 -13.88
CA ALA A 36 21.59 -33.42 -13.51
C ALA A 36 20.87 -34.01 -14.74
N VAL A 37 21.49 -34.95 -15.45
CA VAL A 37 20.80 -35.80 -16.43
C VAL A 37 20.11 -36.93 -15.65
N LEU A 38 18.93 -36.65 -15.11
CA LEU A 38 18.01 -37.72 -14.78
C LEU A 38 17.25 -38.06 -16.05
N THR A 39 17.63 -39.16 -16.70
CA THR A 39 16.75 -39.79 -17.67
C THR A 39 15.46 -40.17 -16.96
N ASN A 40 14.34 -39.78 -17.56
CA ASN A 40 12.92 -39.89 -17.18
C ASN A 40 12.40 -41.22 -16.59
N ARG A 41 13.13 -41.94 -15.73
CA ARG A 41 12.92 -43.39 -15.52
C ARG A 41 12.44 -43.84 -14.14
N ASP A 42 12.42 -43.00 -13.13
CA ASP A 42 11.86 -43.40 -11.83
C ASP A 42 10.61 -42.57 -11.53
N ARG A 43 9.56 -42.74 -12.37
CA ARG A 43 8.22 -42.27 -12.02
C ARG A 43 7.83 -42.98 -10.73
N ASP A 44 7.35 -42.23 -9.74
CA ASP A 44 6.86 -42.84 -8.51
C ASP A 44 5.71 -43.82 -8.87
N PRO A 45 5.83 -45.13 -8.54
CA PRO A 45 4.77 -46.09 -8.80
C PRO A 45 3.42 -45.67 -8.21
N ALA A 46 3.41 -44.82 -7.18
CA ALA A 46 2.20 -44.28 -6.56
C ALA A 46 1.33 -43.43 -7.50
N TRP A 47 1.90 -42.91 -8.60
CA TRP A 47 1.18 -42.06 -9.56
C TRP A 47 0.85 -42.75 -10.89
N GLY A 48 1.22 -44.02 -11.05
CA GLY A 48 0.77 -44.84 -12.18
C GLY A 48 1.00 -44.18 -13.55
N GLN A 49 -0.09 -43.94 -14.29
CA GLN A 49 -0.06 -43.24 -15.59
C GLN A 49 -0.52 -41.77 -15.52
N SER A 50 -0.95 -41.29 -14.35
CA SER A 50 -1.55 -39.97 -14.15
C SER A 50 -0.60 -38.83 -14.50
N THR A 51 -1.06 -37.83 -15.25
CA THR A 51 -0.26 -36.62 -15.47
C THR A 51 -0.03 -35.89 -14.15
N VAL A 52 1.24 -35.74 -13.74
CA VAL A 52 1.61 -35.17 -12.43
C VAL A 52 2.03 -33.70 -12.57
N TYR A 53 1.28 -32.82 -11.92
CA TYR A 53 1.63 -31.42 -11.72
C TYR A 53 2.33 -31.26 -10.38
N LEU A 54 3.55 -30.73 -10.37
CA LEU A 54 4.32 -30.51 -9.14
C LEU A 54 4.39 -29.02 -8.81
N SER A 55 4.15 -28.67 -7.55
CA SER A 55 4.50 -27.37 -6.99
C SER A 55 5.34 -27.53 -5.73
N ILE A 56 6.50 -26.89 -5.68
CA ILE A 56 7.39 -26.90 -4.50
C ILE A 56 7.27 -25.54 -3.81
N LEU A 57 6.82 -25.54 -2.57
CA LEU A 57 6.50 -24.31 -1.86
C LEU A 57 6.94 -24.29 -0.40
N SER A 58 7.55 -23.16 -0.03
CA SER A 58 7.81 -22.74 1.35
C SER A 58 7.34 -21.32 1.51
N GLY A 59 6.65 -21.01 2.61
CA GLY A 59 6.06 -19.68 2.83
C GLY A 59 4.92 -19.42 1.86
N VAL A 60 3.76 -20.04 2.12
CA VAL A 60 2.52 -19.94 1.33
C VAL A 60 2.03 -18.50 1.13
N GLN A 61 2.64 -17.53 1.81
CA GLN A 61 2.27 -16.12 1.73
C GLN A 61 2.66 -15.48 0.40
N ARG A 62 3.77 -15.88 -0.24
CA ARG A 62 4.29 -15.28 -1.49
C ARG A 62 3.88 -16.04 -2.75
N ARG A 63 3.09 -17.09 -2.54
CA ARG A 63 2.66 -18.08 -3.52
C ARG A 63 1.15 -18.20 -3.39
N ASP A 64 0.42 -17.97 -4.46
CA ASP A 64 -1.03 -18.06 -4.40
C ASP A 64 -1.51 -19.51 -4.47
N ILE A 65 -1.34 -20.24 -3.37
CA ILE A 65 -1.70 -21.66 -3.30
C ILE A 65 -3.22 -21.88 -3.38
N ARG A 66 -4.02 -20.90 -2.94
CA ARG A 66 -5.48 -20.97 -3.03
C ARG A 66 -5.92 -20.88 -4.49
N LEU A 67 -5.35 -19.93 -5.24
CA LEU A 67 -5.57 -19.85 -6.68
C LEU A 67 -5.14 -21.13 -7.40
N LEU A 68 -3.99 -21.72 -7.03
CA LEU A 68 -3.56 -22.99 -7.61
C LEU A 68 -4.61 -24.09 -7.40
N PHE A 69 -5.14 -24.24 -6.18
CA PHE A 69 -6.19 -25.21 -5.91
C PHE A 69 -7.50 -24.89 -6.64
N GLU A 70 -7.91 -23.62 -6.66
CA GLU A 70 -9.12 -23.18 -7.37
C GLU A 70 -9.02 -23.43 -8.88
N SER A 71 -7.93 -23.03 -9.52
CA SER A 71 -7.70 -23.27 -10.95
C SER A 71 -7.51 -24.76 -11.26
N PHE A 72 -6.91 -25.55 -10.36
CA PHE A 72 -6.77 -27.00 -10.56
C PHE A 72 -8.13 -27.72 -10.44
N ASP A 73 -8.96 -27.36 -9.46
CA ASP A 73 -10.31 -27.92 -9.30
C ASP A 73 -11.27 -27.40 -10.39
N ARG A 74 -11.02 -26.23 -11.01
CA ARG A 74 -11.74 -25.80 -12.23
C ARG A 74 -11.27 -26.57 -13.46
N ALA A 75 -9.95 -26.77 -13.55
CA ALA A 75 -9.31 -27.41 -14.67
C ALA A 75 -9.42 -28.92 -14.65
N PHE A 76 -9.84 -29.62 -13.60
CA PHE A 76 -9.85 -31.09 -13.58
C PHE A 76 -10.90 -31.66 -12.61
N THR A 77 -11.28 -32.91 -12.87
CA THR A 77 -12.14 -33.73 -12.02
C THR A 77 -11.46 -35.04 -11.66
N SER A 78 -12.07 -35.87 -10.82
CA SER A 78 -11.61 -37.23 -10.53
C SER A 78 -11.67 -38.18 -11.75
N GLU A 79 -12.31 -37.78 -12.85
CA GLU A 79 -12.35 -38.55 -14.11
C GLU A 79 -11.10 -38.29 -14.97
N ASP A 80 -10.41 -37.18 -14.74
CA ASP A 80 -9.13 -36.88 -15.37
C ASP A 80 -8.02 -37.69 -14.69
N ASP A 81 -7.15 -38.37 -15.47
CA ASP A 81 -6.02 -39.13 -14.92
C ASP A 81 -4.87 -38.17 -14.58
N VAL A 82 -5.06 -37.42 -13.50
CA VAL A 82 -4.22 -36.28 -13.12
C VAL A 82 -4.01 -36.21 -11.60
N ALA A 83 -2.85 -35.70 -11.18
CA ALA A 83 -2.55 -35.43 -9.78
C ALA A 83 -1.80 -34.10 -9.61
N LEU A 84 -2.19 -33.31 -8.60
CA LEU A 84 -1.42 -32.16 -8.12
C LEU A 84 -0.64 -32.57 -6.88
N VAL A 85 0.69 -32.54 -6.97
CA VAL A 85 1.62 -32.82 -5.87
C VAL A 85 2.17 -31.51 -5.33
N ILE A 86 1.90 -31.25 -4.04
CA ILE A 86 2.42 -30.12 -3.30
C ILE A 86 3.55 -30.59 -2.39
N LYS A 87 4.78 -30.19 -2.71
CA LYS A 87 5.93 -30.39 -1.83
C LYS A 87 6.11 -29.16 -0.93
N THR A 88 6.06 -29.34 0.39
CA THR A 88 6.25 -28.25 1.36
C THR A 88 7.26 -28.56 2.48
N ARG A 89 7.55 -27.61 3.37
CA ARG A 89 8.46 -27.81 4.49
C ARG A 89 7.86 -28.76 5.53
N PRO A 90 8.69 -29.52 6.27
CA PRO A 90 8.23 -30.27 7.44
C PRO A 90 7.41 -29.39 8.40
N GLY A 91 6.23 -29.89 8.79
CA GLY A 91 5.31 -29.17 9.68
C GLY A 91 4.36 -28.19 9.00
N SER A 92 4.46 -27.95 7.69
CA SER A 92 3.54 -27.05 6.95
C SER A 92 2.33 -27.77 6.33
N ARG A 93 2.16 -29.08 6.54
CA ARG A 93 1.05 -29.85 5.95
C ARG A 93 -0.33 -29.30 6.32
N ALA A 94 -0.56 -29.03 7.60
CA ALA A 94 -1.85 -28.51 8.08
C ALA A 94 -2.22 -27.17 7.44
N GLU A 95 -1.24 -26.30 7.22
CA GLU A 95 -1.43 -24.99 6.55
C GLU A 95 -1.86 -25.17 5.09
N VAL A 96 -1.23 -26.10 4.37
CA VAL A 96 -1.58 -26.43 2.98
C VAL A 96 -2.95 -27.11 2.90
N GLU A 97 -3.24 -28.07 3.79
CA GLU A 97 -4.54 -28.73 3.88
C GLU A 97 -5.65 -27.72 4.22
N GLN A 98 -5.41 -26.78 5.13
CA GLN A 98 -6.36 -25.72 5.45
C GLN A 98 -6.65 -24.84 4.24
N ALA A 99 -5.64 -24.51 3.41
CA ALA A 99 -5.86 -23.76 2.18
C ALA A 99 -6.70 -24.56 1.16
N LEU A 100 -6.41 -25.86 1.01
CA LEU A 100 -7.15 -26.76 0.12
C LEU A 100 -8.63 -26.91 0.56
N HIS A 101 -8.86 -27.27 1.83
CA HIS A 101 -10.20 -27.39 2.39
C HIS A 101 -10.92 -26.04 2.33
N GLY A 102 -10.26 -24.93 2.65
CA GLY A 102 -10.87 -23.61 2.58
C GLY A 102 -11.29 -23.18 1.17
N VAL A 103 -10.65 -23.69 0.11
CA VAL A 103 -11.13 -23.50 -1.28
C VAL A 103 -12.34 -24.39 -1.53
N ARG A 104 -12.25 -25.68 -1.20
CA ARG A 104 -13.30 -26.67 -1.46
C ARG A 104 -14.58 -26.46 -0.64
N ASP A 105 -14.48 -25.88 0.55
CA ASP A 105 -15.61 -25.60 1.44
C ASP A 105 -16.31 -24.29 1.07
N MET A 106 -15.56 -23.23 0.76
CA MET A 106 -16.14 -21.92 0.45
C MET A 106 -16.53 -21.74 -1.02
N ARG A 107 -15.87 -22.46 -1.93
CA ARG A 107 -16.09 -22.40 -3.38
C ARG A 107 -16.02 -23.81 -4.00
N PRO A 108 -16.94 -24.71 -3.65
CA PRO A 108 -16.95 -26.06 -4.23
C PRO A 108 -17.18 -25.98 -5.73
N GLN A 109 -16.15 -26.31 -6.52
CA GLN A 109 -16.26 -26.40 -7.98
C GLN A 109 -16.99 -27.69 -8.39
N HIS A 110 -16.75 -28.76 -7.65
CA HIS A 110 -17.29 -30.09 -7.89
C HIS A 110 -17.78 -30.74 -6.59
N PRO A 111 -18.72 -31.70 -6.69
CA PRO A 111 -19.05 -32.58 -5.57
C PRO A 111 -17.81 -33.29 -4.99
N PRO A 112 -17.78 -33.63 -3.68
CA PRO A 112 -16.60 -34.22 -3.05
C PRO A 112 -16.06 -35.50 -3.72
N ASP A 113 -16.95 -36.28 -4.35
CA ASP A 113 -16.63 -37.52 -5.07
C ASP A 113 -16.09 -37.28 -6.49
N ARG A 114 -16.10 -36.03 -6.97
CA ARG A 114 -15.63 -35.63 -8.31
C ARG A 114 -14.38 -34.74 -8.29
N LEU A 115 -13.78 -34.51 -7.13
CA LEU A 115 -12.61 -33.65 -6.99
C LEU A 115 -11.33 -34.35 -7.48
N PRO A 116 -10.42 -33.64 -8.18
CA PRO A 116 -9.17 -34.22 -8.66
C PRO A 116 -8.20 -34.51 -7.49
N ARG A 117 -7.27 -35.44 -7.72
CA ARG A 117 -6.29 -35.91 -6.73
C ARG A 117 -5.29 -34.81 -6.38
N VAL A 118 -5.19 -34.47 -5.10
CA VAL A 118 -4.17 -33.58 -4.54
C VAL A 118 -3.37 -34.32 -3.47
N GLU A 119 -2.05 -34.31 -3.58
CA GLU A 119 -1.14 -34.94 -2.62
C GLU A 119 -0.20 -33.93 -1.99
N ILE A 120 0.05 -34.06 -0.69
CA ILE A 120 0.92 -33.15 0.06
C ILE A 120 2.09 -33.95 0.64
N ILE A 121 3.30 -33.54 0.29
CA ILE A 121 4.56 -34.10 0.76
C ILE A 121 5.25 -33.04 1.64
N ASP A 122 5.21 -33.20 2.96
CA ASP A 122 5.91 -32.35 3.93
C ASP A 122 7.19 -33.00 4.50
N ALA A 123 7.54 -34.22 4.08
CA ALA A 123 8.77 -34.90 4.50
C ALA A 123 10.05 -34.12 4.12
N ASP A 124 11.07 -34.12 4.97
CA ASP A 124 12.36 -33.52 4.60
C ASP A 124 13.04 -34.39 3.54
N LEU A 125 13.36 -33.81 2.37
CA LEU A 125 13.92 -34.54 1.24
C LEU A 125 15.37 -34.12 1.03
N THR A 126 16.25 -35.10 0.88
CA THR A 126 17.62 -34.85 0.40
C THR A 126 17.58 -34.21 -1.00
N PRO A 127 18.64 -33.48 -1.42
CA PRO A 127 18.71 -32.91 -2.76
C PRO A 127 18.49 -33.94 -3.88
N GLU A 128 18.95 -35.18 -3.69
CA GLU A 128 18.71 -36.28 -4.63
C GLU A 128 17.24 -36.69 -4.69
N GLN A 129 16.58 -36.83 -3.53
CA GLN A 129 15.15 -37.16 -3.47
C GLN A 129 14.28 -36.04 -4.06
N LEU A 130 14.62 -34.77 -3.81
CA LEU A 130 13.91 -33.63 -4.39
C LEU A 130 14.05 -33.60 -5.92
N ARG A 131 15.26 -33.84 -6.44
CA ARG A 131 15.48 -33.96 -7.89
C ARG A 131 14.72 -35.13 -8.50
N ARG A 132 14.68 -36.29 -7.83
CA ARG A 132 13.85 -37.43 -8.26
C ARG A 132 12.38 -37.05 -8.32
N LEU A 133 11.86 -36.37 -7.29
CA LEU A 133 10.49 -35.86 -7.26
C LEU A 133 10.21 -34.93 -8.45
N GLN A 134 11.08 -33.96 -8.71
CA GLN A 134 10.94 -33.06 -9.86
C GLN A 134 11.01 -33.80 -11.21
N ALA A 135 11.92 -34.75 -11.35
CA ALA A 135 12.07 -35.54 -12.58
C ALA A 135 10.89 -36.49 -12.83
N SER A 136 10.23 -36.96 -11.75
CA SER A 136 9.06 -37.84 -11.82
C SER A 136 7.75 -37.13 -12.15
N ALA A 137 7.73 -35.79 -12.08
CA ALA A 137 6.57 -34.98 -12.49
C ALA A 137 6.50 -34.81 -14.03
N ASP A 138 5.32 -34.49 -14.54
CA ASP A 138 5.10 -34.17 -15.95
C ASP A 138 5.21 -32.66 -16.21
N VAL A 139 4.72 -31.84 -15.28
CA VAL A 139 4.70 -30.37 -15.37
C VAL A 139 5.04 -29.77 -14.01
N TYR A 140 5.82 -28.70 -14.00
CA TYR A 140 6.00 -27.88 -12.79
C TYR A 140 5.07 -26.66 -12.83
N VAL A 141 4.35 -26.38 -11.74
CA VAL A 141 3.40 -25.26 -11.65
C VAL A 141 3.82 -24.28 -10.56
N SER A 142 3.94 -23.02 -10.95
CA SER A 142 4.26 -21.90 -10.08
C SER A 142 3.12 -20.90 -10.07
N CYS A 143 2.64 -20.56 -8.87
CA CYS A 143 1.76 -19.40 -8.64
C CYS A 143 2.47 -18.36 -7.75
N GLU A 144 3.78 -18.21 -7.94
CA GLU A 144 4.58 -17.20 -7.24
C GLU A 144 4.22 -15.79 -7.70
N ARG A 145 3.66 -14.99 -6.79
CA ARG A 145 3.35 -13.58 -7.08
C ARG A 145 4.60 -12.69 -7.04
N GLY A 146 5.70 -13.20 -6.53
CA GLY A 146 7.02 -12.69 -6.90
C GLY A 146 8.14 -13.60 -6.45
N ASN A 147 9.35 -13.37 -6.96
CA ASN A 147 10.53 -14.22 -6.79
C ASN A 147 11.81 -13.51 -7.21
N GLY A 148 12.93 -13.92 -6.60
CA GLY A 148 14.24 -13.43 -7.00
C GLY A 148 14.79 -14.17 -8.23
N TRP A 149 14.52 -15.48 -8.29
CA TRP A 149 14.86 -16.34 -9.42
C TRP A 149 13.77 -17.39 -9.68
N ASN A 150 13.30 -18.11 -8.66
CA ASN A 150 12.45 -19.32 -8.77
C ASN A 150 13.26 -20.57 -9.17
N LEU A 151 14.17 -20.96 -8.25
CA LEU A 151 15.02 -22.15 -8.40
C LEU A 151 14.24 -23.42 -8.73
N PRO A 152 13.10 -23.75 -8.06
CA PRO A 152 12.38 -24.98 -8.38
C PRO A 152 11.85 -25.02 -9.82
N ALA A 153 11.42 -23.90 -10.39
CA ALA A 153 11.03 -23.82 -11.80
C ALA A 153 12.24 -24.03 -12.73
N ASN A 154 13.34 -23.32 -12.48
CA ASN A 154 14.57 -23.43 -13.27
C ASN A 154 15.15 -24.87 -13.26
N ASP A 155 15.19 -25.51 -12.08
CA ASP A 155 15.65 -26.89 -11.92
C ASP A 155 14.73 -27.89 -12.65
N SER A 156 13.41 -27.66 -12.59
CA SER A 156 12.44 -28.49 -13.30
C SER A 156 12.59 -28.38 -14.82
N MET A 157 12.82 -27.16 -15.33
CA MET A 157 13.14 -26.93 -16.75
C MET A 157 14.40 -27.69 -17.15
N ALA A 158 15.47 -27.64 -16.35
CA ALA A 158 16.68 -28.40 -16.65
C ALA A 158 16.45 -29.92 -16.65
N LEU A 159 15.48 -30.43 -15.90
CA LEU A 159 15.06 -31.83 -15.93
C LEU A 159 14.10 -32.18 -17.09
N GLY A 160 13.87 -31.23 -18.00
CA GLY A 160 12.99 -31.40 -19.15
C GLY A 160 11.51 -31.34 -18.81
N ARG A 161 11.14 -30.73 -17.68
CA ARG A 161 9.75 -30.50 -17.30
C ARG A 161 9.33 -29.11 -17.79
N PRO A 162 8.30 -28.99 -18.64
CA PRO A 162 7.76 -27.68 -18.95
C PRO A 162 7.17 -27.05 -17.68
N VAL A 163 7.20 -25.73 -17.63
CA VAL A 163 6.73 -24.93 -16.50
C VAL A 163 5.46 -24.19 -16.88
N ILE A 164 4.45 -24.24 -16.00
CA ILE A 164 3.34 -23.28 -15.94
C ILE A 164 3.72 -22.21 -14.91
N SER A 165 3.83 -20.95 -15.30
CA SER A 165 4.20 -19.87 -14.37
C SER A 165 3.73 -18.50 -14.87
N PRO A 166 3.45 -17.56 -13.95
CA PRO A 166 3.35 -16.16 -14.33
C PRO A 166 4.65 -15.64 -14.92
N MET A 167 4.57 -14.79 -15.95
CA MET A 167 5.72 -14.06 -16.50
C MET A 167 6.01 -12.81 -15.64
N TRP A 168 6.44 -13.05 -14.41
CA TRP A 168 6.72 -12.00 -13.43
C TRP A 168 7.92 -12.35 -12.53
N GLY A 169 8.54 -11.35 -11.92
CA GLY A 169 9.67 -11.54 -11.02
C GLY A 169 10.93 -12.01 -11.75
N GLY A 170 11.81 -12.70 -11.03
CA GLY A 170 13.02 -13.29 -11.61
C GLY A 170 12.76 -14.43 -12.60
N SER A 171 11.64 -15.13 -12.50
CA SER A 171 11.28 -16.17 -13.48
C SER A 171 11.03 -15.63 -14.89
N ALA A 172 10.71 -14.34 -15.03
CA ALA A 172 10.56 -13.70 -16.34
C ALA A 172 11.87 -13.67 -17.16
N ASP A 173 13.03 -13.86 -16.51
CA ASP A 173 14.33 -13.88 -17.20
C ASP A 173 14.60 -15.21 -17.94
N PHE A 174 13.90 -16.30 -17.58
CA PHE A 174 14.16 -17.63 -18.17
C PHE A 174 12.91 -18.36 -18.66
N ILE A 175 11.73 -17.78 -18.54
CA ILE A 175 10.46 -18.35 -19.03
C ILE A 175 10.06 -17.62 -20.31
N GLU A 176 9.76 -18.37 -21.37
CA GLU A 176 9.26 -17.82 -22.64
C GLU A 176 8.05 -18.62 -23.13
N THR A 177 7.18 -17.98 -23.91
CA THR A 177 6.00 -18.64 -24.51
C THR A 177 6.36 -19.74 -25.50
N ALA A 178 7.60 -19.78 -26.00
CA ALA A 178 8.09 -20.81 -26.91
C ALA A 178 8.19 -22.19 -26.23
N ASP A 179 8.62 -22.24 -24.97
CA ASP A 179 8.98 -23.49 -24.28
C ASP A 179 8.40 -23.63 -22.85
N CYS A 180 7.56 -22.68 -22.43
CA CYS A 180 6.79 -22.73 -21.20
C CYS A 180 5.31 -22.46 -21.47
N TYR A 181 4.48 -22.71 -20.47
CA TYR A 181 3.07 -22.34 -20.44
C TYR A 181 2.91 -21.07 -19.60
N VAL A 182 2.90 -19.92 -20.28
CA VAL A 182 2.89 -18.62 -19.60
C VAL A 182 1.48 -18.26 -19.15
N VAL A 183 1.38 -17.78 -17.92
CA VAL A 183 0.17 -17.16 -17.37
C VAL A 183 0.41 -15.66 -17.25
N ASP A 184 -0.56 -14.86 -17.69
CA ASP A 184 -0.46 -13.41 -17.57
C ASP A 184 -0.74 -12.96 -16.14
N VAL A 185 -0.25 -11.77 -15.83
CA VAL A 185 -0.48 -11.08 -14.56
C VAL A 185 -1.22 -9.78 -14.79
N SER A 186 -2.02 -9.35 -13.82
CA SER A 186 -2.72 -8.07 -13.89
C SER A 186 -1.74 -6.89 -13.94
N ASP A 187 -2.07 -5.89 -14.75
CA ASP A 187 -1.39 -4.58 -14.74
C ASP A 187 -1.59 -3.86 -13.39
N GLU A 188 -2.70 -4.15 -12.71
CA GLU A 188 -2.99 -3.64 -11.37
C GLU A 188 -2.23 -4.45 -10.31
N MET A 189 -1.33 -3.78 -9.59
CA MET A 189 -0.62 -4.37 -8.47
C MET A 189 -1.49 -4.33 -7.22
N THR A 190 -1.64 -5.48 -6.55
CA THR A 190 -2.40 -5.63 -5.31
C THR A 190 -1.49 -5.48 -4.09
N PHE A 191 -2.00 -4.87 -3.03
CA PHE A 191 -1.27 -4.75 -1.76
C PHE A 191 -1.47 -6.01 -0.91
N GLY A 192 -0.35 -6.61 -0.51
CA GLY A 192 -0.37 -7.77 0.36
C GLY A 192 -1.03 -8.99 -0.28
N ILE A 193 -0.88 -10.12 0.39
CA ILE A 193 -1.61 -11.35 0.10
C ILE A 193 -2.44 -11.60 1.35
N ASP A 194 -3.73 -11.92 1.20
CA ASP A 194 -4.71 -12.09 2.30
C ASP A 194 -4.29 -13.10 3.39
N SER A 195 -3.15 -13.79 3.21
CA SER A 195 -2.61 -14.83 4.08
C SER A 195 -1.27 -14.50 4.76
N VAL A 196 -0.74 -13.26 4.70
CA VAL A 196 0.49 -12.92 5.46
C VAL A 196 0.18 -12.87 6.97
N PRO A 197 0.76 -13.74 7.82
CA PRO A 197 0.64 -13.60 9.27
C PRO A 197 1.24 -12.25 9.69
N ALA A 198 0.61 -11.60 10.68
CA ALA A 198 0.88 -10.24 11.15
C ALA A 198 2.29 -9.97 11.74
N GLU A 199 3.25 -10.88 11.51
CA GLU A 199 4.56 -10.96 12.16
C GLU A 199 5.75 -10.91 11.18
N ASN A 200 5.54 -10.96 9.85
CA ASN A 200 6.63 -10.90 8.87
C ASN A 200 6.74 -9.51 8.22
N ASP A 201 7.58 -8.67 8.82
CA ASP A 201 7.88 -7.29 8.42
C ASP A 201 8.54 -7.15 7.04
N MET A 202 9.16 -8.23 6.53
CA MET A 202 9.93 -8.23 5.29
C MET A 202 9.09 -8.07 4.02
N TYR A 203 7.82 -8.48 4.06
CA TYR A 203 6.90 -8.43 2.90
C TYR A 203 5.79 -7.39 3.06
N ASP A 204 5.82 -6.61 4.15
CA ASP A 204 4.92 -5.49 4.39
C ASP A 204 5.10 -4.42 3.28
N MET A 205 4.02 -3.78 2.84
CA MET A 205 3.98 -2.88 1.67
C MET A 205 4.43 -3.44 0.31
N SER A 206 4.72 -4.74 0.19
CA SER A 206 5.07 -5.29 -1.11
C SER A 206 3.84 -5.31 -2.02
N LEU A 207 4.01 -4.74 -3.22
CA LEU A 207 3.04 -4.79 -4.30
C LEU A 207 3.24 -6.09 -5.08
N TRP A 208 2.15 -6.82 -5.27
CA TRP A 208 2.16 -8.10 -5.96
C TRP A 208 1.14 -8.11 -7.10
N PRO A 209 1.48 -8.58 -8.30
CA PRO A 209 0.48 -8.81 -9.33
C PRO A 209 -0.54 -9.86 -8.88
N ALA A 210 -1.77 -9.72 -9.35
CA ALA A 210 -2.70 -10.84 -9.38
C ALA A 210 -2.37 -11.72 -10.60
N ILE A 211 -2.43 -13.04 -10.40
CA ILE A 211 -2.25 -14.01 -11.50
C ILE A 211 -3.63 -14.24 -12.12
N ASP A 212 -3.70 -14.26 -13.45
CA ASP A 212 -4.96 -14.51 -14.15
C ASP A 212 -5.49 -15.94 -13.89
N PRO A 213 -6.62 -16.11 -13.19
CA PRO A 213 -7.18 -17.42 -12.89
C PRO A 213 -7.61 -18.19 -14.14
N ASP A 214 -8.10 -17.50 -15.16
CA ASP A 214 -8.61 -18.11 -16.39
C ASP A 214 -7.45 -18.55 -17.28
N GLY A 215 -6.41 -17.71 -17.37
CA GLY A 215 -5.14 -18.08 -18.01
C GLY A 215 -4.48 -19.29 -17.35
N LEU A 216 -4.46 -19.37 -16.01
CA LEU A 216 -3.91 -20.52 -15.29
C LEU A 216 -4.68 -21.81 -15.60
N GLU A 217 -6.02 -21.76 -15.56
CA GLU A 217 -6.88 -22.89 -15.94
C GLU A 217 -6.61 -23.35 -17.39
N ALA A 218 -6.55 -22.40 -18.33
CA ALA A 218 -6.31 -22.69 -19.74
C ALA A 218 -4.95 -23.37 -19.99
N GLN A 219 -3.90 -22.93 -19.30
CA GLN A 219 -2.57 -23.56 -19.40
C GLN A 219 -2.53 -24.94 -18.74
N LEU A 220 -3.23 -25.13 -17.61
CA LEU A 220 -3.40 -26.44 -17.00
C LEU A 220 -4.04 -27.42 -18.00
N ARG A 221 -5.19 -27.06 -18.58
CA ARG A 221 -5.87 -27.89 -19.60
C ARG A 221 -4.99 -28.13 -20.84
N ARG A 222 -4.39 -27.08 -21.40
CA ARG A 222 -3.53 -27.21 -22.59
C ARG A 222 -2.36 -28.19 -22.38
N SER A 223 -1.69 -28.09 -21.23
CA SER A 223 -0.55 -28.98 -20.92
C SER A 223 -0.98 -30.44 -20.67
N TYR A 224 -2.24 -30.66 -20.26
CA TYR A 224 -2.82 -32.00 -20.09
C TYR A 224 -3.25 -32.59 -21.44
N ASP A 225 -3.97 -31.81 -22.24
CA ASP A 225 -4.63 -32.25 -23.48
C ASP A 225 -3.65 -32.52 -24.63
N ASP A 226 -2.46 -31.90 -24.63
CA ASP A 226 -1.42 -32.11 -25.66
C ASP A 226 -0.10 -32.62 -25.07
N PRO A 227 0.05 -33.95 -24.86
CA PRO A 227 1.29 -34.54 -24.37
C PRO A 227 2.49 -34.32 -25.30
N ALA A 228 2.27 -34.14 -26.61
CA ALA A 228 3.35 -33.93 -27.56
C ALA A 228 3.94 -32.52 -27.42
N ASP A 229 3.09 -31.50 -27.32
CA ASP A 229 3.49 -30.12 -27.00
C ASP A 229 4.17 -30.07 -25.61
N ARG A 230 3.62 -30.77 -24.61
CA ARG A 230 4.23 -30.87 -23.26
C ARG A 230 5.66 -31.39 -23.32
N ILE A 231 5.88 -32.50 -24.01
CA ILE A 231 7.22 -33.12 -24.15
C ILE A 231 8.17 -32.21 -24.93
N GLU A 232 7.70 -31.59 -26.01
CA GLU A 232 8.54 -30.73 -26.85
C GLU A 232 8.98 -29.46 -26.11
N ARG A 233 8.05 -28.79 -25.43
CA ARG A 233 8.36 -27.65 -24.56
C ARG A 233 9.38 -28.00 -23.49
N GLY A 234 9.22 -29.14 -22.82
CA GLY A 234 10.17 -29.64 -21.83
C GLY A 234 11.59 -29.80 -22.39
N LYS A 235 11.74 -30.36 -23.59
CA LYS A 235 13.05 -30.50 -24.25
C LYS A 235 13.66 -29.14 -24.59
N GLN A 236 12.86 -28.22 -25.13
CA GLN A 236 13.32 -26.88 -25.49
C GLN A 236 13.76 -26.08 -24.26
N ALA A 237 12.94 -26.11 -23.20
CA ALA A 237 13.22 -25.52 -21.90
C ALA A 237 14.53 -26.05 -21.33
N SER A 238 14.70 -27.38 -21.26
CA SER A 238 15.93 -28.00 -20.76
C SER A 238 17.15 -27.60 -21.55
N LYS A 239 17.05 -27.55 -22.88
CA LYS A 239 18.18 -27.16 -23.71
C LYS A 239 18.57 -25.72 -23.41
N ARG A 240 17.61 -24.79 -23.44
CA ARG A 240 17.88 -23.36 -23.23
C ARG A 240 18.46 -23.09 -21.85
N VAL A 241 17.85 -23.59 -20.77
CA VAL A 241 18.32 -23.25 -19.42
C VAL A 241 19.69 -23.86 -19.11
N ARG A 242 20.00 -25.07 -19.61
CA ARG A 242 21.33 -25.67 -19.46
C ARG A 242 22.39 -24.93 -20.27
N GLU A 243 22.05 -24.39 -21.44
CA GLU A 243 22.98 -23.60 -22.25
C GLU A 243 23.23 -22.20 -21.64
N THR A 244 22.17 -21.51 -21.23
CA THR A 244 22.23 -20.11 -20.76
C THR A 244 22.65 -19.98 -19.29
N TYR A 245 22.23 -20.90 -18.44
CA TYR A 245 22.40 -20.83 -16.98
C TYR A 245 23.27 -21.97 -16.42
N SER A 246 24.12 -22.61 -17.23
CA SER A 246 25.11 -23.58 -16.71
C SER A 246 26.09 -22.92 -15.74
N PRO A 247 26.72 -23.70 -14.82
CA PRO A 247 27.79 -23.19 -13.95
C PRO A 247 28.90 -22.51 -14.75
N GLU A 248 29.25 -23.01 -15.93
CA GLU A 248 30.24 -22.41 -16.82
C GLU A 248 29.76 -21.07 -17.41
N ALA A 249 28.48 -20.98 -17.80
CA ALA A 249 27.91 -19.73 -18.33
C ALA A 249 27.89 -18.64 -17.25
N ILE A 250 27.41 -18.96 -16.05
CA ILE A 250 27.40 -18.02 -14.92
C ILE A 250 28.82 -17.70 -14.46
N GLY A 251 29.71 -18.70 -14.42
CA GLY A 251 31.13 -18.52 -14.10
C GLY A 251 31.83 -17.55 -15.04
N ARG A 252 31.49 -17.53 -16.34
CA ARG A 252 32.00 -16.52 -17.29
C ARG A 252 31.50 -15.11 -16.99
N ILE A 253 30.26 -14.96 -16.53
CA ILE A 253 29.71 -13.66 -16.10
C ILE A 253 30.49 -13.19 -14.86
N LEU A 254 30.59 -14.06 -13.84
CA LEU A 254 31.32 -13.79 -12.60
C LEU A 254 32.79 -13.42 -12.87
N HIS A 255 33.49 -14.20 -13.69
CA HIS A 255 34.88 -13.92 -14.04
C HIS A 255 35.03 -12.56 -14.72
N ARG A 256 34.12 -12.20 -15.64
CA ARG A 256 34.14 -10.88 -16.29
C ARG A 256 33.91 -9.74 -15.30
N LEU A 257 32.99 -9.92 -14.36
CA LEU A 257 32.71 -8.92 -13.32
C LEU A 257 33.87 -8.79 -12.34
N LEU A 258 34.57 -9.89 -12.04
CA LEU A 258 35.74 -9.90 -11.16
C LEU A 258 37.03 -9.45 -11.87
N ASP A 259 37.06 -9.42 -13.21
CA ASP A 259 38.22 -9.04 -14.00
C ASP A 259 38.53 -7.55 -13.79
N GLY A 260 39.64 -7.25 -13.12
CA GLY A 260 40.02 -5.89 -12.71
C GLY A 260 39.91 -5.60 -11.21
N TYR A 261 39.42 -6.54 -10.41
CA TYR A 261 39.50 -6.47 -8.94
C TYR A 261 40.85 -7.03 -8.45
N GLU A 262 41.66 -6.20 -7.77
CA GLU A 262 42.89 -6.68 -7.09
C GLU A 262 42.53 -7.43 -5.81
N GLU A 263 43.10 -8.64 -5.64
CA GLU A 263 42.93 -9.49 -4.47
C GLU A 263 43.55 -8.81 -3.24
N THR A 264 42.78 -7.98 -2.54
CA THR A 264 43.23 -7.28 -1.34
C THR A 264 42.86 -8.11 -0.11
N SER A 265 43.88 -8.51 0.66
CA SER A 265 43.73 -9.25 1.90
C SER A 265 42.66 -8.62 2.79
N VAL A 266 41.55 -9.32 3.03
CA VAL A 266 40.40 -8.82 3.78
C VAL A 266 40.83 -8.48 5.22
N ARG A 267 40.95 -7.20 5.53
CA ARG A 267 40.90 -6.69 6.91
C ARG A 267 39.92 -5.52 7.00
N SER A 268 38.73 -5.83 7.50
CA SER A 268 37.83 -4.94 8.26
C SER A 268 37.56 -3.53 7.69
N LEU A 269 36.44 -3.41 6.96
CA LEU A 269 35.65 -2.22 6.56
C LEU A 269 36.08 -0.82 7.08
N ALA A 270 36.39 0.12 6.16
CA ALA A 270 35.97 1.54 6.24
C ALA A 270 36.22 2.34 4.94
N THR A 271 35.10 2.86 4.38
CA THR A 271 34.90 4.14 3.64
C THR A 271 35.69 4.50 2.37
N ALA A 272 34.98 4.43 1.24
CA ALA A 272 34.82 5.36 0.10
C ALA A 272 35.76 6.59 -0.03
N SER A 273 36.11 7.12 -1.22
CA SER A 273 35.30 7.33 -2.43
C SER A 273 36.14 7.69 -3.68
N ILE A 274 35.57 7.38 -4.84
CA ILE A 274 35.99 7.60 -6.24
C ILE A 274 35.77 9.06 -6.73
N THR A 275 36.48 9.51 -7.79
CA THR A 275 35.89 10.31 -8.90
C THR A 275 36.73 10.22 -10.19
N ILE A 276 36.08 9.91 -11.34
CA ILE A 276 36.45 10.42 -12.68
C ILE A 276 35.17 10.77 -13.47
N GLY A 277 35.27 11.78 -14.35
CA GLY A 277 34.21 12.39 -15.15
C GLY A 277 33.84 11.68 -16.47
N ARG A 278 32.82 12.28 -17.12
CA ARG A 278 31.97 11.79 -18.22
C ARG A 278 32.43 12.24 -19.62
N GLU A 279 31.91 11.60 -20.66
CA GLU A 279 31.12 12.29 -21.70
C GLU A 279 30.25 11.35 -22.59
N SER A 280 28.97 11.73 -22.80
CA SER A 280 28.16 11.63 -24.06
C SER A 280 26.65 11.90 -23.82
N THR A 281 25.96 12.40 -24.86
CA THR A 281 24.61 13.03 -24.85
C THR A 281 23.69 12.53 -25.97
N TRP A 282 22.34 12.59 -25.78
CA TRP A 282 21.30 12.50 -26.84
C TRP A 282 19.98 13.26 -26.46
N GLN A 283 19.21 13.74 -27.46
CA GLN A 283 17.92 14.49 -27.42
C GLN A 283 17.01 14.05 -28.60
N GLN A 284 15.66 14.06 -28.64
CA GLN A 284 14.60 14.79 -27.92
C GLN A 284 13.21 14.07 -28.04
N PRO A 285 12.18 14.33 -27.19
CA PRO A 285 10.87 13.64 -27.22
C PRO A 285 9.64 14.48 -27.68
N GLN A 286 8.57 13.78 -28.10
CA GLN A 286 7.20 14.29 -28.40
C GLN A 286 6.39 14.65 -27.13
N PRO A 287 5.35 15.52 -27.19
CA PRO A 287 4.63 15.97 -26.01
C PRO A 287 3.65 14.90 -25.50
N ILE A 288 3.69 14.69 -24.19
CA ILE A 288 2.88 13.71 -23.45
C ILE A 288 1.70 14.47 -22.83
N PRO A 289 0.46 13.95 -22.81
CA PRO A 289 -0.61 14.54 -22.00
C PRO A 289 -0.21 14.59 -20.51
N LEU A 290 -0.56 15.66 -19.80
CA LEU A 290 -0.22 15.83 -18.38
C LEU A 290 -0.94 14.79 -17.51
N THR A 291 -0.19 13.84 -16.92
CA THR A 291 -0.73 12.85 -15.96
C THR A 291 -0.92 13.47 -14.57
N LYS A 292 -1.73 12.84 -13.70
CA LYS A 292 -1.90 13.21 -12.27
C LYS A 292 -0.56 13.35 -11.52
N ALA A 293 0.45 12.59 -11.93
CA ALA A 293 1.79 12.69 -11.37
C ALA A 293 2.53 13.99 -11.77
N HIS A 294 2.36 14.45 -13.01
CA HIS A 294 2.93 15.74 -13.46
C HIS A 294 2.34 16.90 -12.67
N HIS A 295 1.03 16.82 -12.43
CA HIS A 295 0.25 17.77 -11.65
C HIS A 295 0.72 17.87 -10.18
N GLN A 296 0.86 16.73 -9.50
CA GLN A 296 1.33 16.64 -8.11
C GLN A 296 2.77 17.14 -7.92
N LEU A 297 3.65 16.83 -8.87
CA LEU A 297 5.04 17.25 -8.84
C LEU A 297 5.18 18.77 -9.02
N ALA A 298 4.37 19.36 -9.91
CA ALA A 298 4.35 20.79 -10.16
C ALA A 298 3.85 21.60 -8.96
N ALA A 299 2.80 21.14 -8.28
CA ALA A 299 2.31 21.75 -7.05
C ALA A 299 3.40 21.76 -5.96
N THR A 300 4.04 20.60 -5.73
CA THR A 300 5.10 20.45 -4.72
C THR A 300 6.34 21.31 -5.03
N ALA A 301 6.76 21.39 -6.30
CA ALA A 301 7.90 22.23 -6.69
C ALA A 301 7.62 23.72 -6.48
N LEU A 302 6.39 24.17 -6.78
CA LEU A 302 5.95 25.54 -6.52
C LEU A 302 5.90 25.88 -5.03
N ASP A 303 5.49 24.93 -4.18
CA ASP A 303 5.55 25.07 -2.71
C ASP A 303 6.97 25.38 -2.24
N LEU A 304 7.93 24.57 -2.69
CA LEU A 304 9.34 24.71 -2.31
C LEU A 304 9.95 26.07 -2.69
N ALA A 305 9.62 26.62 -3.86
CA ALA A 305 10.19 27.90 -4.31
C ALA A 305 9.66 29.12 -3.55
N ARG A 306 8.48 29.02 -2.95
CA ARG A 306 7.90 30.10 -2.13
C ARG A 306 8.42 30.02 -0.69
N GLU A 307 8.46 28.82 -0.09
CA GLU A 307 8.91 28.61 1.29
C GLU A 307 10.42 28.80 1.48
N GLY A 308 11.23 28.45 0.46
CA GLY A 308 12.68 28.61 0.47
C GLY A 308 13.18 30.05 0.58
N ARG A 309 12.29 31.06 0.61
CA ARG A 309 12.64 32.47 0.78
C ARG A 309 12.77 32.92 2.24
N ARG A 310 12.48 32.07 3.24
CA ARG A 310 12.34 32.55 4.63
C ARG A 310 13.47 32.17 5.61
N THR A 311 14.15 31.00 5.54
CA THR A 311 15.42 30.72 6.30
C THR A 311 16.24 29.52 5.75
N PRO A 312 17.58 29.44 5.99
CA PRO A 312 18.45 28.36 5.50
C PRO A 312 18.20 26.95 6.07
N ARG A 313 17.72 26.82 7.32
CA ARG A 313 17.47 25.52 7.98
C ARG A 313 16.22 24.83 7.45
N ARG A 314 15.11 25.58 7.31
CA ARG A 314 13.85 25.07 6.73
C ARG A 314 14.01 24.69 5.28
N PHE A 315 14.72 25.52 4.53
CA PHE A 315 15.05 25.25 3.14
C PHE A 315 15.76 23.90 2.91
N ALA A 316 16.57 23.43 3.87
CA ALA A 316 17.19 22.11 3.77
C ALA A 316 16.18 20.97 3.96
N ALA A 317 15.25 21.09 4.91
CA ALA A 317 14.22 20.10 5.18
C ALA A 317 13.21 20.00 4.01
N ASP A 318 12.74 21.14 3.51
CA ASP A 318 11.78 21.19 2.40
C ASP A 318 12.43 20.68 1.09
N TYR A 319 13.70 21.01 0.87
CA TYR A 319 14.48 20.47 -0.26
C TYR A 319 14.59 18.94 -0.20
N HIS A 320 14.75 18.36 0.99
CA HIS A 320 14.76 16.90 1.17
C HIS A 320 13.36 16.29 0.95
N ALA A 321 12.29 16.93 1.42
CA ALA A 321 10.93 16.47 1.19
C ALA A 321 10.54 16.51 -0.29
N THR A 322 10.85 17.59 -1.02
CA THR A 322 10.56 17.68 -2.47
C THR A 322 11.43 16.74 -3.30
N THR A 323 12.70 16.52 -2.94
CA THR A 323 13.55 15.52 -3.63
C THR A 323 13.13 14.08 -3.34
N ALA A 324 12.58 13.81 -2.15
CA ALA A 324 11.97 12.53 -1.81
C ALA A 324 10.65 12.33 -2.57
N PHE A 325 9.75 13.32 -2.56
CA PHE A 325 8.49 13.29 -3.30
C PHE A 325 8.71 13.17 -4.82
N ALA A 326 9.66 13.92 -5.37
CA ALA A 326 9.99 13.84 -6.78
C ALA A 326 10.60 12.49 -7.19
N ALA A 327 11.26 11.80 -6.26
CA ALA A 327 11.71 10.43 -6.47
C ALA A 327 10.58 9.41 -6.32
N MET A 328 9.64 9.64 -5.39
CA MET A 328 8.44 8.83 -5.18
C MET A 328 7.49 8.89 -6.40
N MET A 329 7.33 10.07 -7.00
CA MET A 329 6.47 10.29 -8.17
C MET A 329 7.12 9.90 -9.51
N ARG A 330 8.44 9.66 -9.52
CA ARG A 330 9.22 9.32 -10.72
C ARG A 330 8.70 8.11 -11.50
N PRO A 331 8.26 7.00 -10.87
CA PRO A 331 7.72 5.84 -11.60
C PRO A 331 6.43 6.16 -12.37
N SER A 332 5.68 7.17 -11.92
CA SER A 332 4.41 7.61 -12.50
C SER A 332 4.57 8.69 -13.58
N LEU A 333 5.80 9.13 -13.85
CA LEU A 333 6.14 10.06 -14.91
C LEU A 333 6.77 9.29 -16.09
N PRO A 334 6.36 9.56 -17.34
CA PRO A 334 6.99 8.98 -18.51
C PRO A 334 8.50 9.26 -18.52
N PRO A 335 9.35 8.32 -19.00
CA PRO A 335 10.81 8.51 -19.06
C PRO A 335 11.26 9.76 -19.83
N SER A 336 10.48 10.19 -20.81
CA SER A 336 10.69 11.38 -21.64
C SER A 336 10.18 12.69 -21.01
N SER A 337 9.55 12.64 -19.83
CA SER A 337 9.01 13.82 -19.17
C SER A 337 10.17 14.75 -18.74
N PRO A 338 10.16 16.03 -19.15
CA PRO A 338 11.23 16.96 -18.78
C PRO A 338 11.27 17.24 -17.26
N LEU A 339 10.21 16.86 -16.52
CA LEU A 339 10.15 16.88 -15.06
C LEU A 339 11.07 15.84 -14.40
N VAL A 340 11.35 14.71 -15.07
CA VAL A 340 12.29 13.68 -14.60
C VAL A 340 13.71 14.25 -14.57
N ALA A 341 14.11 15.00 -15.60
CA ALA A 341 15.42 15.67 -15.64
C ALA A 341 15.56 16.77 -14.57
N ALA A 342 14.49 17.51 -14.29
CA ALA A 342 14.45 18.49 -13.20
C ALA A 342 14.56 17.82 -11.81
N ALA A 343 13.83 16.73 -11.57
CA ALA A 343 13.88 15.93 -10.34
C ALA A 343 15.27 15.30 -10.09
N LEU A 344 15.94 14.81 -11.13
CA LEU A 344 17.30 14.27 -11.05
C LEU A 344 18.35 15.36 -10.79
N SER A 345 18.19 16.53 -11.38
CA SER A 345 19.06 17.70 -11.14
C SER A 345 18.92 18.25 -9.71
N ALA A 346 17.78 18.00 -9.07
CA ALA A 346 17.56 18.34 -7.67
C ALA A 346 18.43 17.50 -6.74
N ARG A 347 18.50 16.17 -6.96
CA ARG A 347 19.25 15.23 -6.10
C ARG A 347 20.77 15.40 -6.12
N SER A 348 21.34 15.98 -7.18
CA SER A 348 22.80 16.08 -7.37
C SER A 348 23.46 17.26 -6.64
N VAL A 349 22.70 18.11 -5.95
CA VAL A 349 23.25 19.30 -5.27
C VAL A 349 23.75 18.94 -3.86
N SER A 350 24.92 18.30 -3.81
CA SER A 350 25.71 18.04 -2.60
C SER A 350 26.42 19.32 -2.11
N SER A 351 25.66 20.35 -1.75
CA SER A 351 26.21 21.64 -1.31
C SER A 351 25.76 21.98 0.11
N ARG A 352 26.72 22.20 1.03
CA ARG A 352 26.43 22.80 2.36
C ARG A 352 26.04 24.29 2.28
N ARG A 353 26.14 24.92 1.10
CA ARG A 353 25.87 26.35 0.88
C ARG A 353 24.40 26.58 0.47
N PRO A 354 23.61 27.36 1.23
CA PRO A 354 22.17 27.58 1.00
C PRO A 354 21.85 28.17 -0.37
N PHE A 355 22.67 29.11 -0.86
CA PHE A 355 22.45 29.80 -2.15
C PHE A 355 22.53 28.88 -3.37
N THR A 356 23.37 27.85 -3.33
CA THR A 356 23.51 26.88 -4.43
C THR A 356 22.29 25.96 -4.52
N LYS A 357 21.79 25.52 -3.37
CA LYS A 357 20.53 24.76 -3.28
C LYS A 357 19.34 25.65 -3.72
N LEU A 358 19.30 26.94 -3.34
CA LEU A 358 18.23 27.87 -3.74
C LEU A 358 18.17 28.08 -5.25
N ARG A 359 19.34 28.22 -5.90
CA ARG A 359 19.45 28.27 -7.37
C ARG A 359 18.97 26.98 -8.03
N ALA A 360 19.23 25.82 -7.43
CA ALA A 360 18.74 24.55 -7.94
C ALA A 360 17.21 24.43 -7.85
N VAL A 361 16.62 24.82 -6.72
CA VAL A 361 15.16 24.90 -6.54
C VAL A 361 14.52 25.87 -7.52
N THR A 362 15.09 27.07 -7.69
CA THR A 362 14.59 28.05 -8.66
C THR A 362 14.70 27.53 -10.10
N ARG A 363 15.76 26.77 -10.41
CA ARG A 363 15.92 26.10 -11.71
C ARG A 363 14.89 24.99 -11.92
N ILE A 364 14.62 24.16 -10.91
CA ILE A 364 13.58 23.13 -10.95
C ILE A 364 12.22 23.78 -11.19
N VAL A 365 11.85 24.79 -10.41
CA VAL A 365 10.57 25.48 -10.59
C VAL A 365 10.44 26.15 -11.96
N ARG A 366 11.51 26.80 -12.44
CA ARG A 366 11.50 27.38 -13.79
C ARG A 366 11.34 26.30 -14.86
N GLN A 367 12.07 25.19 -14.75
CA GLN A 367 11.97 24.07 -15.68
C GLN A 367 10.60 23.39 -15.60
N THR A 368 10.03 23.21 -14.42
CA THR A 368 8.69 22.67 -14.21
C THR A 368 7.63 23.56 -14.86
N LYS A 369 7.67 24.88 -14.63
CA LYS A 369 6.78 25.84 -15.31
C LYS A 369 6.93 25.81 -16.83
N GLN A 370 8.16 25.82 -17.34
CA GLN A 370 8.44 25.78 -18.78
C GLN A 370 8.00 24.46 -19.44
N THR A 371 8.21 23.34 -18.74
CA THR A 371 7.83 21.99 -19.19
C THR A 371 6.31 21.87 -19.29
N VAL A 372 5.60 22.32 -18.25
CA VAL A 372 4.15 22.23 -18.26
C VAL A 372 3.53 23.20 -19.27
N ALA A 373 4.10 24.39 -19.46
CA ALA A 373 3.70 25.32 -20.53
C ALA A 373 3.93 24.73 -21.93
N ALA A 374 5.07 24.07 -22.17
CA ALA A 374 5.39 23.41 -23.45
C ALA A 374 4.50 22.19 -23.75
N MET A 375 3.86 21.60 -22.74
CA MET A 375 2.88 20.51 -22.87
C MET A 375 1.43 21.03 -23.02
N GLY A 376 1.23 22.32 -23.31
CA GLY A 376 -0.09 22.95 -23.44
C GLY A 376 -0.76 23.31 -22.10
N GLY A 377 -0.03 23.25 -20.98
CA GLY A 377 -0.53 23.46 -19.63
C GLY A 377 -0.45 24.91 -19.13
N GLU A 378 -0.50 25.93 -20.00
CA GLU A 378 -0.51 27.33 -19.55
C GLU A 378 -1.77 27.68 -18.73
N GLU A 379 -2.91 27.12 -19.12
CA GLU A 379 -4.16 27.18 -18.35
C GLU A 379 -4.01 26.44 -17.01
N PHE A 380 -3.31 25.31 -17.00
CA PHE A 380 -2.98 24.55 -15.78
C PHE A 380 -2.14 25.37 -14.79
N VAL A 381 -1.10 26.07 -15.24
CA VAL A 381 -0.24 26.86 -14.33
C VAL A 381 -1.05 28.03 -13.77
N ARG A 382 -1.89 28.67 -14.60
CA ARG A 382 -2.80 29.73 -14.14
C ARG A 382 -3.81 29.23 -13.11
N ASP A 383 -4.45 28.09 -13.35
CA ASP A 383 -5.46 27.50 -12.45
C ASP A 383 -4.85 27.05 -11.10
N LEU A 384 -3.65 26.45 -11.15
CA LEU A 384 -2.85 26.09 -9.97
C LEU A 384 -2.44 27.33 -9.17
N GLU A 385 -1.95 28.38 -9.83
CA GLU A 385 -1.56 29.62 -9.17
C GLU A 385 -2.76 30.41 -8.62
N ALA A 386 -3.90 30.40 -9.31
CA ALA A 386 -5.15 31.03 -8.87
C ALA A 386 -5.75 30.33 -7.65
N THR A 387 -5.90 28.99 -7.71
CA THR A 387 -6.40 28.20 -6.57
C THR A 387 -5.50 28.33 -5.34
N ARG A 388 -4.20 28.47 -5.58
CA ARG A 388 -3.23 28.71 -4.50
C ARG A 388 -3.27 30.14 -3.98
N ALA A 389 -3.50 31.14 -4.82
CA ALA A 389 -3.73 32.51 -4.38
C ALA A 389 -5.02 32.57 -3.54
N ASP A 390 -6.06 31.84 -3.91
CA ASP A 390 -7.28 31.68 -3.11
C ASP A 390 -6.97 30.99 -1.77
N TYR A 391 -6.14 29.94 -1.78
CA TYR A 391 -5.66 29.31 -0.54
C TYR A 391 -4.89 30.27 0.35
N GLU A 392 -3.94 31.04 -0.21
CA GLU A 392 -3.12 32.00 0.51
C GLU A 392 -3.97 33.17 1.05
N ALA A 393 -4.94 33.65 0.30
CA ALA A 393 -5.91 34.65 0.74
C ALA A 393 -6.75 34.12 1.92
N CYS A 394 -7.20 32.87 1.85
CA CYS A 394 -7.82 32.19 3.00
C CYS A 394 -6.83 32.08 4.17
N VAL A 395 -5.56 31.73 3.91
CA VAL A 395 -4.51 31.62 4.94
C VAL A 395 -4.27 32.93 5.69
N GLU A 396 -4.45 34.06 5.01
CA GLU A 396 -4.26 35.42 5.52
C GLU A 396 -5.54 36.04 6.10
N GLY A 397 -6.66 35.31 6.09
CA GLY A 397 -7.94 35.80 6.62
C GLY A 397 -8.69 36.74 5.69
N SER A 398 -8.24 36.85 4.43
CA SER A 398 -8.90 37.59 3.36
C SER A 398 -9.78 36.62 2.57
N THR A 399 -10.91 36.19 3.11
CA THR A 399 -11.87 35.41 2.30
C THR A 399 -12.78 36.36 1.53
N SER A 400 -12.77 36.24 0.20
CA SER A 400 -13.88 36.65 -0.64
C SER A 400 -15.11 35.81 -0.34
N ALA A 401 -16.30 36.41 -0.44
CA ALA A 401 -17.59 35.75 -0.31
C ALA A 401 -17.72 34.59 -1.31
N PHE A 402 -17.53 33.36 -0.85
CA PHE A 402 -17.82 32.17 -1.63
C PHE A 402 -18.73 31.25 -0.82
N ASP A 403 -19.62 30.59 -1.55
CA ASP A 403 -20.47 29.52 -1.05
C ASP A 403 -19.59 28.33 -0.56
N PRO A 404 -19.79 27.80 0.67
CA PRO A 404 -18.98 26.71 1.21
C PRO A 404 -19.02 25.40 0.40
N GLU A 405 -20.13 25.08 -0.26
CA GLU A 405 -20.24 23.90 -1.12
C GLU A 405 -19.43 24.09 -2.40
N VAL A 406 -19.56 25.25 -3.04
CA VAL A 406 -18.77 25.60 -4.24
C VAL A 406 -17.27 25.60 -3.90
N ALA A 407 -16.91 26.13 -2.74
CA ALA A 407 -15.54 26.08 -2.25
C ALA A 407 -15.08 24.63 -2.06
N ALA A 408 -15.89 23.78 -1.40
CA ALA A 408 -15.57 22.36 -1.18
C ALA A 408 -15.42 21.57 -2.50
N GLU A 409 -16.30 21.76 -3.47
CA GLU A 409 -16.26 21.09 -4.77
C GLU A 409 -15.02 21.47 -5.57
N ARG A 410 -14.74 22.76 -5.72
CA ARG A 410 -13.53 23.25 -6.41
C ARG A 410 -12.27 22.68 -5.77
N ARG A 411 -12.25 22.66 -4.44
CA ARG A 411 -11.14 22.15 -3.66
C ARG A 411 -10.97 20.64 -3.81
N ARG A 412 -12.07 19.88 -3.88
CA ARG A 412 -12.09 18.43 -4.12
C ARG A 412 -11.61 18.10 -5.52
N ALA A 413 -12.10 18.80 -6.53
CA ALA A 413 -11.64 18.67 -7.92
C ALA A 413 -10.14 18.96 -8.02
N TYR A 414 -9.69 20.05 -7.37
CA TYR A 414 -8.29 20.42 -7.30
C TYR A 414 -7.44 19.31 -6.63
N TRP A 415 -7.72 18.89 -5.40
CA TRP A 415 -6.87 17.85 -4.77
C TRP A 415 -7.01 16.47 -5.42
N GLY A 416 -8.17 16.16 -6.02
CA GLY A 416 -8.32 14.98 -6.87
C GLY A 416 -7.36 15.00 -8.07
N ARG A 417 -7.12 16.18 -8.64
CA ARG A 417 -6.27 16.40 -9.82
C ARG A 417 -4.78 16.64 -9.48
N PHE A 418 -4.50 17.34 -8.38
CA PHE A 418 -3.17 17.88 -8.05
C PHE A 418 -2.57 17.34 -6.74
N GLY A 419 -3.29 16.51 -5.99
CA GLY A 419 -2.86 16.04 -4.66
C GLY A 419 -2.89 17.13 -3.60
N GLN A 420 -2.67 16.78 -2.34
CA GLN A 420 -2.76 17.73 -1.22
C GLN A 420 -1.42 18.46 -1.00
N PRO A 421 -1.40 19.81 -1.01
CA PRO A 421 -0.24 20.58 -0.62
C PRO A 421 0.05 20.38 0.87
N SER A 422 1.31 20.58 1.24
CA SER A 422 1.77 20.50 2.63
C SER A 422 1.32 21.70 3.45
N SER A 423 1.28 21.53 4.77
CA SER A 423 0.85 22.61 5.64
C SER A 423 1.79 23.78 5.68
N PRO A 424 1.32 25.04 5.69
CA PRO A 424 2.18 26.17 5.90
C PRO A 424 3.00 26.00 7.17
N ASP A 425 4.26 26.40 7.09
CA ASP A 425 5.20 26.35 8.22
C ASP A 425 4.68 26.95 9.53
N LYS A 426 3.85 28.00 9.43
CA LYS A 426 3.22 28.65 10.58
C LYS A 426 2.22 27.73 11.27
N ASP A 427 1.48 26.94 10.50
CA ASP A 427 0.45 26.04 11.02
C ASP A 427 1.10 24.79 11.63
N ARG A 428 2.14 24.24 10.98
CA ARG A 428 2.96 23.15 11.58
C ARG A 428 3.60 23.57 12.89
N ALA A 429 4.21 24.76 12.92
CA ALA A 429 4.82 25.28 14.14
C ALA A 429 3.78 25.52 15.25
N ARG A 430 2.60 26.04 14.88
CA ARG A 430 1.50 26.24 15.82
C ARG A 430 0.99 24.91 16.38
N LEU A 431 0.78 23.90 15.54
CA LEU A 431 0.38 22.55 15.98
C LEU A 431 1.45 21.89 16.86
N ALA A 432 2.73 22.07 16.54
CA ALA A 432 3.84 21.58 17.36
C ALA A 432 3.86 22.20 18.77
N THR A 433 3.29 23.40 18.98
CA THR A 433 3.23 24.01 20.32
C THR A 433 2.30 23.28 21.30
N LEU A 434 1.42 22.41 20.79
CA LEU A 434 0.55 21.56 21.59
C LEU A 434 1.22 20.25 22.02
N ALA A 435 2.39 19.93 21.47
CA ALA A 435 3.04 18.64 21.72
C ALA A 435 3.33 18.44 23.21
N GLY A 436 2.85 17.32 23.77
CA GLY A 436 3.12 16.93 25.15
C GLY A 436 2.47 17.79 26.25
N ARG A 437 1.56 18.73 25.94
CA ARG A 437 0.89 19.60 26.92
C ARG A 437 0.07 18.86 27.98
N HIS A 438 -0.44 17.69 27.62
CA HIS A 438 -1.36 16.89 28.42
C HIS A 438 -0.72 15.57 28.89
N HIS A 439 0.60 15.60 29.14
CA HIS A 439 1.33 14.40 29.55
C HIS A 439 0.87 13.91 30.93
N GLY A 440 0.51 12.62 31.00
CA GLY A 440 0.00 12.00 32.23
C GLY A 440 -1.51 12.18 32.45
N GLU A 441 -2.19 12.95 31.59
CA GLU A 441 -3.63 13.13 31.64
C GLU A 441 -4.36 12.05 30.82
N ARG A 442 -5.63 11.85 31.16
CA ARG A 442 -6.57 10.95 30.49
C ARG A 442 -7.45 11.75 29.53
N ILE A 443 -7.86 11.11 28.43
CA ILE A 443 -8.82 11.69 27.48
C ILE A 443 -9.85 10.67 27.04
N VAL A 444 -11.11 11.13 26.93
CA VAL A 444 -12.22 10.35 26.37
C VAL A 444 -12.57 10.86 24.98
N ILE A 445 -12.41 10.00 23.97
CA ILE A 445 -12.70 10.30 22.57
C ILE A 445 -14.10 9.78 22.24
N LEU A 446 -14.97 10.71 21.84
CA LEU A 446 -16.37 10.45 21.55
C LEU A 446 -16.54 10.10 20.07
N GLY A 447 -17.04 8.90 19.81
CA GLY A 447 -17.58 8.50 18.53
C GLY A 447 -18.94 9.15 18.26
N ASN A 448 -19.72 8.55 17.37
CA ASN A 448 -21.07 9.02 17.06
C ASN A 448 -22.09 7.86 17.06
N GLY A 449 -21.71 6.68 17.55
CA GLY A 449 -22.54 5.49 17.51
C GLY A 449 -23.74 5.54 18.46
N PRO A 450 -24.76 4.69 18.24
CA PRO A 450 -26.03 4.71 18.97
C PRO A 450 -25.89 4.40 20.45
N SER A 451 -24.82 3.71 20.86
CA SER A 451 -24.52 3.46 22.27
C SER A 451 -24.32 4.74 23.10
N LEU A 452 -24.06 5.90 22.49
CA LEU A 452 -24.02 7.18 23.22
C LEU A 452 -25.34 7.50 23.92
N ASN A 453 -26.48 6.99 23.42
CA ASN A 453 -27.78 7.14 24.08
C ASN A 453 -27.97 6.23 25.32
N LYS A 454 -26.99 5.37 25.61
CA LYS A 454 -27.03 4.40 26.72
C LYS A 454 -26.06 4.76 27.85
N VAL A 455 -25.28 5.83 27.70
CA VAL A 455 -24.32 6.29 28.70
C VAL A 455 -24.71 7.67 29.22
N ASP A 456 -24.42 7.92 30.49
CA ASP A 456 -24.57 9.25 31.08
C ASP A 456 -23.32 10.08 30.76
N LEU A 457 -23.45 10.95 29.76
CA LEU A 457 -22.34 11.78 29.27
C LEU A 457 -21.99 12.92 30.23
N ASP A 458 -22.85 13.31 31.18
CA ASP A 458 -22.53 14.37 32.14
C ASP A 458 -21.41 13.96 33.13
N LEU A 459 -21.15 12.65 33.27
CA LEU A 459 -19.99 12.15 34.01
C LEU A 459 -18.65 12.58 33.38
N LEU A 460 -18.63 12.97 32.11
CA LEU A 460 -17.43 13.44 31.40
C LEU A 460 -17.20 14.96 31.51
N ALA A 461 -18.06 15.70 32.21
CA ALA A 461 -17.99 17.17 32.25
C ALA A 461 -16.63 17.71 32.76
N GLU A 462 -15.97 16.97 33.65
CA GLU A 462 -14.65 17.31 34.22
C GLU A 462 -13.48 16.57 33.56
N GLU A 463 -13.73 15.79 32.50
CA GLU A 463 -12.69 15.07 31.75
C GLU A 463 -12.26 15.84 30.50
N TYR A 464 -11.02 15.63 30.07
CA TYR A 464 -10.64 15.98 28.70
C TYR A 464 -11.39 15.10 27.72
N THR A 465 -12.03 15.73 26.74
CA THR A 465 -12.86 15.03 25.76
C THR A 465 -12.58 15.46 24.34
N PHE A 466 -12.67 14.51 23.41
CA PHE A 466 -12.44 14.75 21.98
C PHE A 466 -13.69 14.37 21.18
N GLY A 467 -14.41 15.38 20.69
CA GLY A 467 -15.58 15.20 19.81
C GLY A 467 -15.20 15.11 18.33
N VAL A 468 -15.95 14.34 17.54
CA VAL A 468 -15.72 14.22 16.09
C VAL A 468 -17.01 14.35 15.28
N ASN A 469 -16.91 14.80 14.03
CA ASN A 469 -18.03 14.89 13.08
C ASN A 469 -19.26 15.60 13.67
N LYS A 470 -20.47 15.01 13.62
CA LYS A 470 -21.71 15.64 14.09
C LYS A 470 -22.04 15.38 15.56
N ILE A 471 -21.01 15.17 16.40
CA ILE A 471 -21.21 15.03 17.86
C ILE A 471 -21.96 16.22 18.48
N TYR A 472 -21.93 17.39 17.84
CA TYR A 472 -22.65 18.58 18.27
C TYR A 472 -24.18 18.40 18.29
N LEU A 473 -24.73 17.42 17.57
CA LEU A 473 -26.16 17.08 17.68
C LEU A 473 -26.52 16.61 19.10
N LYS A 474 -25.54 16.15 19.89
CA LYS A 474 -25.75 15.77 21.30
C LYS A 474 -25.75 16.96 22.26
N PHE A 475 -25.25 18.12 21.83
CA PHE A 475 -25.05 19.29 22.69
C PHE A 475 -26.31 19.90 23.31
N PRO A 476 -27.52 19.81 22.71
CA PRO A 476 -28.75 20.21 23.38
C PRO A 476 -29.05 19.41 24.66
N GLU A 477 -28.52 18.18 24.77
CA GLU A 477 -28.68 17.30 25.93
C GLU A 477 -27.56 17.47 26.97
N LEU A 478 -26.48 18.21 26.65
CA LEU A 478 -25.28 18.31 27.48
C LEU A 478 -25.10 19.72 28.04
N SER A 479 -24.78 19.82 29.33
CA SER A 479 -24.40 21.09 29.97
C SER A 479 -22.97 21.53 29.67
N TRP A 480 -22.16 20.64 29.09
CA TRP A 480 -20.75 20.85 28.78
C TRP A 480 -20.47 20.66 27.28
N ARG A 481 -19.26 21.03 26.86
CA ARG A 481 -18.78 20.85 25.47
C ARG A 481 -17.44 20.15 25.47
N PRO A 482 -17.14 19.32 24.45
CA PRO A 482 -15.84 18.67 24.38
C PRO A 482 -14.67 19.64 24.45
N SER A 483 -13.53 19.22 25.00
CA SER A 483 -12.33 20.08 25.02
C SER A 483 -11.76 20.29 23.61
N PHE A 484 -11.84 19.23 22.79
CA PHE A 484 -11.27 19.18 21.45
C PHE A 484 -12.30 18.72 20.42
N TYR A 485 -12.14 19.18 19.18
CA TYR A 485 -13.01 18.79 18.07
C TYR A 485 -12.25 18.56 16.76
N THR A 486 -12.65 17.56 15.96
CA THR A 486 -12.13 17.39 14.59
C THR A 486 -13.19 16.86 13.61
N LEU A 487 -12.94 17.11 12.33
CA LEU A 487 -13.75 16.68 11.20
C LEU A 487 -12.80 16.27 10.08
N LEU A 488 -13.12 15.20 9.35
CA LEU A 488 -12.28 14.69 8.27
C LEU A 488 -13.01 14.60 6.92
N ASP A 489 -14.29 14.21 6.89
CA ASP A 489 -14.99 13.88 5.65
C ASP A 489 -15.37 15.12 4.81
N TRP A 490 -15.09 15.05 3.51
CA TRP A 490 -15.35 16.09 2.51
C TRP A 490 -16.81 16.40 2.23
N LYS A 491 -17.67 15.38 2.26
CA LYS A 491 -19.10 15.50 2.01
C LYS A 491 -19.79 16.05 3.26
N MET A 492 -19.26 15.71 4.44
CA MET A 492 -19.73 16.26 5.72
C MET A 492 -19.26 17.69 5.95
N GLY A 493 -18.05 18.04 5.46
CA GLY A 493 -17.41 19.34 5.64
C GLY A 493 -18.29 20.56 5.37
N ALA A 494 -18.95 20.59 4.22
CA ALA A 494 -19.80 21.70 3.81
C ALA A 494 -21.10 21.74 4.62
N ALA A 495 -21.75 20.59 4.80
CA ALA A 495 -22.99 20.47 5.59
C ALA A 495 -22.80 20.88 7.07
N VAL A 496 -21.61 20.66 7.63
CA VAL A 496 -21.29 21.03 9.03
C VAL A 496 -20.99 22.54 9.17
N THR A 497 -20.79 23.28 8.08
CA THR A 497 -20.43 24.72 8.17
C THR A 497 -21.49 25.59 8.82
N GLU A 498 -22.76 25.26 8.60
CA GLU A 498 -23.91 25.94 9.20
C GLU A 498 -23.95 25.76 10.72
N ASP A 499 -23.39 24.65 11.22
CA ASP A 499 -23.37 24.29 12.64
C ASP A 499 -22.04 24.62 13.34
N LEU A 500 -21.10 25.31 12.68
CA LEU A 500 -19.78 25.57 13.27
C LEU A 500 -19.81 26.47 14.50
N GLU A 501 -20.89 27.24 14.69
CA GLU A 501 -21.14 27.97 15.93
C GLU A 501 -21.31 27.03 17.12
N ALA A 502 -21.91 25.86 16.92
CA ALA A 502 -22.12 24.87 17.98
C ALA A 502 -20.78 24.34 18.52
N VAL A 503 -19.72 24.39 17.70
CA VAL A 503 -18.37 23.97 18.08
C VAL A 503 -17.45 25.12 18.50
N SER A 504 -18.00 26.33 18.67
CA SER A 504 -17.27 27.47 19.22
C SER A 504 -16.85 27.22 20.68
N GLY A 505 -15.73 27.82 21.09
CA GLY A 505 -15.14 27.61 22.43
C GLY A 505 -14.28 26.34 22.58
N MET A 506 -14.32 25.41 21.62
CA MET A 506 -13.45 24.24 21.60
C MET A 506 -12.14 24.49 20.85
N THR A 507 -11.08 23.78 21.25
CA THR A 507 -9.87 23.70 20.42
C THR A 507 -10.13 22.76 19.25
N ARG A 508 -10.06 23.31 18.03
CA ARG A 508 -10.51 22.63 16.82
C ARG A 508 -9.33 22.25 15.95
N PHE A 509 -9.31 21.01 15.48
CA PHE A 509 -8.32 20.49 14.55
C PHE A 509 -9.00 20.19 13.23
N TYR A 510 -8.64 20.92 12.18
CA TYR A 510 -9.14 20.63 10.84
C TYR A 510 -7.99 20.25 9.93
N PRO A 511 -8.20 19.27 9.05
CA PRO A 511 -7.27 19.12 7.96
C PRO A 511 -7.34 20.41 7.13
N GLU A 512 -6.21 20.81 6.57
CA GLU A 512 -6.07 22.05 5.77
C GLU A 512 -7.03 22.12 4.61
N ARG A 513 -7.60 20.96 4.29
CA ARG A 513 -8.62 20.86 3.29
C ARG A 513 -9.86 21.72 3.52
N PHE A 514 -10.15 22.04 4.76
CA PHE A 514 -11.30 22.88 5.12
C PHE A 514 -10.99 24.37 5.17
N ARG A 515 -9.78 24.81 4.81
CA ARG A 515 -9.44 26.23 4.88
C ARG A 515 -10.22 27.04 3.85
N GLY A 516 -10.98 28.03 4.31
CA GLY A 516 -11.92 28.81 3.48
C GLY A 516 -13.34 28.23 3.44
N ILE A 517 -13.53 27.02 3.99
CA ILE A 517 -14.84 26.41 4.25
C ILE A 517 -15.24 26.66 5.70
N VAL A 518 -14.29 26.56 6.63
CA VAL A 518 -14.50 26.84 8.06
C VAL A 518 -13.79 28.13 8.50
N PRO A 519 -14.34 28.88 9.49
CA PRO A 519 -13.70 30.08 10.02
C PRO A 519 -12.32 29.82 10.61
N ILE A 520 -11.40 30.75 10.37
CA ILE A 520 -10.05 30.72 10.95
C ILE A 520 -10.09 31.51 12.25
N THR A 521 -9.90 30.80 13.37
CA THR A 521 -9.93 31.41 14.71
C THR A 521 -8.65 31.11 15.48
N PRO A 522 -8.38 31.83 16.59
CA PRO A 522 -7.30 31.51 17.53
C PRO A 522 -7.36 30.10 18.14
N ASP A 523 -8.50 29.43 18.06
CA ASP A 523 -8.68 28.06 18.57
C ASP A 523 -8.63 27.00 17.47
N THR A 524 -8.44 27.42 16.21
CA THR A 524 -8.35 26.52 15.05
C THR A 524 -6.90 26.16 14.73
N TYR A 525 -6.58 24.87 14.78
CA TYR A 525 -5.32 24.26 14.37
C TYR A 525 -5.50 23.48 13.05
N TRP A 526 -4.51 23.60 12.18
CA TRP A 526 -4.52 22.96 10.87
C TRP A 526 -3.49 21.84 10.84
N TYR A 527 -3.87 20.68 10.29
CA TYR A 527 -2.96 19.55 10.10
C TYR A 527 -3.00 19.04 8.66
N HIS A 528 -1.88 18.51 8.17
CA HIS A 528 -1.82 17.85 6.87
C HIS A 528 -2.29 16.38 7.02
N PRO A 529 -3.42 15.97 6.42
CA PRO A 529 -3.75 14.55 6.39
C PRO A 529 -2.87 13.84 5.35
N ARG A 530 -2.16 12.79 5.77
CA ARG A 530 -1.39 11.94 4.87
C ARG A 530 -2.27 10.80 4.36
N PRO A 531 -2.32 10.55 3.03
CA PRO A 531 -2.88 9.30 2.53
C PRO A 531 -2.05 8.14 3.06
N VAL A 532 -2.73 7.08 3.48
CA VAL A 532 -2.11 5.92 4.11
C VAL A 532 -1.93 4.84 3.06
N GLY A 533 -0.69 4.43 2.80
CA GLY A 533 -0.40 3.16 2.09
C GLY A 533 -0.54 1.97 3.06
N ASP A 534 -0.66 0.75 2.55
CA ASP A 534 -0.91 -0.45 3.37
C ASP A 534 0.23 -0.86 4.34
N ALA A 535 1.25 -0.01 4.55
CA ALA A 535 2.30 -0.20 5.55
C ALA A 535 1.74 -0.25 6.96
N PHE A 536 2.28 -1.14 7.78
CA PHE A 536 2.03 -1.15 9.21
C PHE A 536 2.82 -0.06 9.98
N GLY A 537 3.92 0.43 9.42
CA GLY A 537 4.79 1.44 10.04
C GLY A 537 4.36 2.91 9.85
N ASP A 538 3.57 3.20 8.83
CA ASP A 538 3.22 4.57 8.44
C ASP A 538 1.88 5.07 8.98
N GLN A 539 1.16 4.29 9.79
CA GLN A 539 -0.23 4.63 10.14
C GLN A 539 -0.42 5.28 11.50
N PHE A 540 0.60 5.26 12.36
CA PHE A 540 0.54 5.93 13.66
C PHE A 540 1.67 6.96 13.76
N GLU A 541 1.30 8.23 13.68
CA GLU A 541 2.22 9.36 13.83
C GLU A 541 2.13 9.92 15.25
N THR A 542 3.29 9.97 15.92
CA THR A 542 3.42 10.55 17.27
C THR A 542 3.51 12.08 17.25
N ASP A 543 3.95 12.66 16.14
CA ASP A 543 4.08 14.10 15.92
C ASP A 543 3.17 14.57 14.78
N ALA A 544 1.98 15.05 15.14
CA ALA A 544 0.97 15.50 14.20
C ALA A 544 1.45 16.68 13.32
N SER A 545 2.50 17.41 13.70
CA SER A 545 3.08 18.48 12.87
C SER A 545 3.76 17.97 11.59
N ARG A 546 4.06 16.66 11.54
CA ARG A 546 4.60 15.95 10.36
C ARG A 546 3.51 15.43 9.41
N GLY A 547 2.24 15.68 9.77
CA GLY A 547 1.07 15.23 9.05
C GLY A 547 0.55 13.87 9.55
N ILE A 548 -0.76 13.69 9.48
CA ILE A 548 -1.48 12.60 10.14
C ILE A 548 -1.97 11.57 9.12
N PRO A 549 -1.44 10.34 9.15
CA PRO A 549 -2.00 9.21 8.42
C PRO A 549 -3.49 9.05 8.75
N SER A 550 -4.36 9.20 7.75
CA SER A 550 -5.81 9.20 7.94
C SER A 550 -6.48 8.16 7.04
N ARG A 551 -7.03 7.09 7.64
CA ARG A 551 -7.76 6.00 6.97
C ARG A 551 -8.83 5.39 7.89
N GLY A 552 -9.89 4.84 7.29
CA GLY A 552 -10.95 4.08 7.97
C GLY A 552 -11.95 4.95 8.73
N THR A 553 -11.49 5.78 9.67
CA THR A 553 -12.39 6.63 10.49
C THR A 553 -11.69 7.89 10.99
N VAL A 554 -12.45 8.97 11.17
CA VAL A 554 -11.96 10.22 11.80
C VAL A 554 -11.39 9.99 13.20
N LEU A 555 -11.85 8.94 13.90
CA LEU A 555 -11.37 8.59 15.24
C LEU A 555 -9.88 8.22 15.25
N VAL A 556 -9.35 7.68 14.16
CA VAL A 556 -7.90 7.42 13.98
C VAL A 556 -7.10 8.72 14.01
N THR A 557 -7.64 9.79 13.44
CA THR A 557 -7.03 11.13 13.50
C THR A 557 -7.12 11.70 14.92
N ALA A 558 -8.28 11.59 15.57
CA ALA A 558 -8.47 12.07 16.95
C ALA A 558 -7.49 11.39 17.93
N ILE A 559 -7.29 10.08 17.81
CA ILE A 559 -6.34 9.31 18.63
C ILE A 559 -4.91 9.85 18.47
N GLN A 560 -4.46 10.08 17.23
CA GLN A 560 -3.11 10.58 16.96
C GLN A 560 -2.92 12.03 17.41
N LEU A 561 -3.94 12.88 17.26
CA LEU A 561 -3.94 14.26 17.78
C LEU A 561 -3.86 14.26 19.32
N ALA A 562 -4.65 13.44 19.99
CA ALA A 562 -4.58 13.27 21.44
C ALA A 562 -3.18 12.79 21.87
N PHE A 563 -2.62 11.82 21.16
CA PHE A 563 -1.30 11.30 21.46
C PHE A 563 -0.19 12.34 21.27
N HIS A 564 -0.25 13.13 20.19
CA HIS A 564 0.63 14.28 19.94
C HIS A 564 0.56 15.29 21.09
N MET A 565 -0.65 15.58 21.56
CA MET A 565 -0.89 16.48 22.68
C MET A 565 -0.37 15.96 24.03
N GLY A 566 0.06 14.70 24.12
CA GLY A 566 0.69 14.14 25.31
C GLY A 566 -0.15 13.13 26.08
N PHE A 567 -1.44 12.98 25.74
CA PHE A 567 -2.31 11.99 26.37
C PHE A 567 -1.75 10.58 26.18
N ARG A 568 -1.76 9.80 27.26
CA ARG A 568 -1.29 8.40 27.26
C ARG A 568 -2.34 7.42 27.75
N ASP A 569 -3.41 7.89 28.37
CA ASP A 569 -4.59 7.07 28.67
C ASP A 569 -5.77 7.55 27.82
N LEU A 570 -6.07 6.80 26.74
CA LEU A 570 -7.08 7.14 25.76
C LEU A 570 -8.25 6.16 25.86
N ILE A 571 -9.47 6.68 25.94
CA ILE A 571 -10.69 5.89 26.07
C ILE A 571 -11.64 6.24 24.93
N LEU A 572 -12.18 5.23 24.25
CA LEU A 572 -13.21 5.40 23.23
C LEU A 572 -14.60 5.15 23.83
N VAL A 573 -15.55 6.04 23.56
CA VAL A 573 -16.96 5.90 23.92
C VAL A 573 -17.82 6.20 22.70
N GLY A 574 -18.88 5.43 22.45
CA GLY A 574 -19.75 5.63 21.29
C GLY A 574 -19.19 5.07 19.99
N VAL A 575 -18.41 3.98 20.05
CA VAL A 575 -17.77 3.33 18.90
C VAL A 575 -18.30 1.91 18.73
N ASP A 576 -19.55 1.80 18.29
CA ASP A 576 -20.26 0.52 18.20
C ASP A 576 -19.67 -0.43 17.15
N ALA A 577 -19.23 0.09 16.00
CA ALA A 577 -18.66 -0.70 14.89
C ALA A 577 -19.58 -1.86 14.40
N THR A 578 -20.89 -1.64 14.43
CA THR A 578 -21.95 -2.57 13.99
C THR A 578 -22.87 -1.87 12.99
N TYR A 579 -22.37 -1.61 11.78
CA TYR A 579 -23.14 -0.88 10.77
C TYR A 579 -24.17 -1.78 10.08
N THR A 580 -25.34 -1.22 9.82
CA THR A 580 -26.41 -1.80 9.00
C THR A 580 -26.90 -0.75 8.00
N ILE A 581 -27.17 -1.19 6.76
CA ILE A 581 -27.72 -0.31 5.73
C ILE A 581 -29.24 -0.44 5.75
N SER A 582 -29.94 0.66 6.08
CA SER A 582 -31.42 0.69 6.05
C SER A 582 -31.94 0.41 4.64
N SER A 583 -33.10 -0.24 4.55
CA SER A 583 -33.77 -0.49 3.27
C SER A 583 -34.19 0.77 2.52
N THR A 584 -34.24 1.91 3.22
CA THR A 584 -34.55 3.23 2.64
C THR A 584 -33.33 3.86 1.95
N VAL A 585 -32.11 3.39 2.22
CA VAL A 585 -30.88 3.94 1.65
C VAL A 585 -30.71 3.46 0.22
N LYS A 586 -30.59 4.39 -0.73
CA LYS A 586 -30.27 4.06 -2.12
C LYS A 586 -28.77 3.75 -2.23
N GLN A 587 -28.46 2.69 -2.97
CA GLN A 587 -27.10 2.24 -3.18
C GLN A 587 -26.71 2.30 -4.66
N SER A 588 -25.53 2.85 -4.97
CA SER A 588 -25.00 2.94 -6.33
C SER A 588 -23.48 2.76 -6.37
N GLY A 589 -22.92 2.51 -7.56
CA GLY A 589 -21.49 2.22 -7.74
C GLY A 589 -21.10 0.76 -7.46
N PRO A 590 -19.79 0.47 -7.43
CA PRO A 590 -19.28 -0.88 -7.19
C PRO A 590 -19.42 -1.27 -5.71
N ASP A 591 -19.53 -2.57 -5.45
CA ASP A 591 -19.17 -3.13 -4.14
C ASP A 591 -17.64 -3.17 -4.07
N GLN A 592 -17.06 -2.04 -3.65
CA GLN A 592 -15.60 -1.86 -3.67
C GLN A 592 -14.90 -2.80 -2.67
N PHE A 593 -15.59 -3.24 -1.62
CA PHE A 593 -14.98 -3.95 -0.50
C PHE A 593 -15.44 -5.41 -0.37
N GLY A 594 -16.32 -5.89 -1.25
CA GLY A 594 -16.85 -7.25 -1.22
C GLY A 594 -17.75 -7.52 -0.01
N THR A 595 -18.38 -6.48 0.54
CA THR A 595 -19.20 -6.54 1.76
C THR A 595 -20.68 -6.72 1.47
N GLY A 596 -21.09 -6.71 0.20
CA GLY A 596 -22.48 -6.64 -0.23
C GLY A 596 -23.08 -5.23 -0.17
N THR A 597 -22.30 -4.22 0.25
CA THR A 597 -22.72 -2.81 0.28
C THR A 597 -22.04 -2.04 -0.85
N LYS A 598 -22.80 -1.27 -1.64
CA LYS A 598 -22.20 -0.45 -2.70
C LYS A 598 -21.55 0.80 -2.13
N LEU A 599 -20.52 1.28 -2.82
CA LEU A 599 -19.69 2.39 -2.36
C LEU A 599 -20.47 3.69 -2.11
N PHE A 600 -21.46 4.04 -2.94
CA PHE A 600 -22.17 5.31 -2.84
C PHE A 600 -23.57 5.11 -2.26
N LEU A 601 -23.84 5.82 -1.17
CA LEU A 601 -25.07 5.72 -0.39
C LEU A 601 -25.78 7.07 -0.35
N GLU A 602 -27.11 7.07 -0.48
CA GLU A 602 -27.97 8.24 -0.37
C GLU A 602 -29.10 7.94 0.63
N SER A 603 -29.17 8.74 1.69
CA SER A 603 -30.24 8.66 2.68
C SER A 603 -31.51 9.29 2.12
N THR A 604 -32.65 8.59 2.25
CA THR A 604 -33.96 9.08 1.76
C THR A 604 -34.96 9.39 2.87
N ALA A 605 -34.56 9.15 4.13
CA ALA A 605 -35.32 9.42 5.34
C ALA A 605 -34.36 9.69 6.51
N ASP A 606 -34.90 10.20 7.61
CA ASP A 606 -34.18 10.44 8.87
C ASP A 606 -34.29 9.20 9.77
N ASP A 607 -33.76 8.08 9.30
CA ASP A 607 -33.89 6.76 9.91
C ASP A 607 -32.54 6.06 10.14
N ASP A 608 -31.45 6.82 10.29
CA ASP A 608 -30.12 6.22 10.43
C ASP A 608 -29.98 5.43 11.75
N PRO A 609 -29.74 4.10 11.69
CA PRO A 609 -29.59 3.27 12.88
C PRO A 609 -28.15 3.25 13.41
N ASN A 610 -27.21 3.83 12.66
CA ASN A 610 -25.77 3.66 12.89
C ASN A 610 -25.15 4.75 13.75
N HIS A 611 -25.90 5.83 13.99
CA HIS A 611 -25.49 6.93 14.85
C HIS A 611 -26.53 7.19 15.94
N PHE A 612 -26.17 8.01 16.93
CA PHE A 612 -27.07 8.31 18.06
C PHE A 612 -28.29 9.16 17.69
N ASP A 613 -28.23 9.86 16.57
CA ASP A 613 -29.32 10.69 16.06
C ASP A 613 -29.82 10.12 14.73
N PRO A 614 -31.11 9.75 14.60
CA PRO A 614 -31.67 9.22 13.34
C PRO A 614 -31.54 10.20 12.16
N SER A 615 -31.48 11.50 12.43
CA SER A 615 -31.27 12.56 11.44
C SER A 615 -29.80 12.83 11.12
N TYR A 616 -28.87 12.02 11.65
CA TYR A 616 -27.42 12.25 11.53
C TYR A 616 -26.97 12.49 10.08
N PHE A 617 -27.42 11.65 9.14
CA PHE A 617 -27.21 11.93 7.72
C PHE A 617 -28.23 12.93 7.20
N GLY A 618 -29.52 12.70 7.50
CA GLY A 618 -30.63 13.50 7.01
C GLY A 618 -31.05 13.11 5.60
N THR A 619 -32.29 13.43 5.27
CA THR A 619 -32.86 13.16 3.93
C THR A 619 -32.09 13.90 2.83
N GLY A 620 -31.71 13.18 1.77
CA GLY A 620 -30.95 13.69 0.63
C GLY A 620 -29.42 13.68 0.81
N ALA A 621 -28.92 13.27 1.98
CA ALA A 621 -27.49 13.24 2.24
C ALA A 621 -26.77 12.08 1.52
N HIS A 622 -25.60 12.38 0.99
CA HIS A 622 -24.73 11.41 0.32
C HIS A 622 -23.54 11.02 1.20
N TRP A 623 -23.33 9.71 1.36
CA TRP A 623 -22.25 9.13 2.14
C TRP A 623 -21.68 7.86 1.46
N HIS A 624 -20.76 7.16 2.12
CA HIS A 624 -20.07 6.01 1.54
C HIS A 624 -20.12 4.78 2.45
N ASP A 625 -19.91 3.59 1.87
CA ASP A 625 -19.71 2.37 2.63
C ASP A 625 -18.65 2.60 3.74
N PRO A 626 -19.00 2.41 5.03
CA PRO A 626 -18.11 2.66 6.16
C PRO A 626 -16.92 1.69 6.24
N ASN A 627 -16.91 0.60 5.46
CA ASN A 627 -15.89 -0.45 5.46
C ASN A 627 -15.49 -0.86 6.89
N VAL A 628 -16.45 -1.47 7.60
CA VAL A 628 -16.30 -1.82 9.03
C VAL A 628 -15.09 -2.74 9.28
N VAL A 629 -14.73 -3.57 8.30
CA VAL A 629 -13.56 -4.46 8.37
C VAL A 629 -12.28 -3.63 8.46
N ASP A 630 -12.09 -2.69 7.54
CA ASP A 630 -10.93 -1.79 7.55
C ASP A 630 -10.93 -0.89 8.79
N MET A 631 -12.10 -0.38 9.20
CA MET A 631 -12.24 0.40 10.42
C MET A 631 -11.73 -0.34 11.67
N LYS A 632 -12.13 -1.61 11.87
CA LYS A 632 -11.65 -2.44 12.99
C LYS A 632 -10.15 -2.72 12.91
N ARG A 633 -9.63 -2.93 11.68
CA ARG A 633 -8.19 -3.07 11.43
C ARG A 633 -7.44 -1.80 11.86
N MET A 634 -7.97 -0.62 11.54
CA MET A 634 -7.36 0.66 11.93
C MET A 634 -7.32 0.86 13.44
N PHE A 635 -8.37 0.50 14.17
CA PHE A 635 -8.33 0.55 15.64
C PHE A 635 -7.30 -0.40 16.25
N ALA A 636 -7.16 -1.61 15.70
CA ALA A 636 -6.13 -2.54 16.14
C ALA A 636 -4.72 -1.96 15.92
N MET A 637 -4.53 -1.21 14.83
CA MET A 637 -3.27 -0.52 14.53
C MET A 637 -3.03 0.67 15.45
N MET A 638 -4.07 1.47 15.74
CA MET A 638 -3.99 2.56 16.73
C MET A 638 -3.59 2.04 18.10
N ARG A 639 -4.20 0.94 18.55
CA ARG A 639 -3.85 0.30 19.83
C ARG A 639 -2.35 -0.01 19.89
N LYS A 640 -1.85 -0.73 18.89
CA LYS A 640 -0.43 -1.11 18.82
C LYS A 640 0.49 0.12 18.77
N GLY A 641 0.11 1.15 18.02
CA GLY A 641 0.85 2.42 17.95
C GLY A 641 0.93 3.13 19.30
N VAL A 642 -0.21 3.24 19.99
CA VAL A 642 -0.32 3.85 21.33
C VAL A 642 0.48 3.04 22.36
N GLU A 643 0.31 1.72 22.40
CA GLU A 643 0.99 0.83 23.36
C GLU A 643 2.51 0.81 23.15
N ARG A 644 2.98 0.76 21.89
CA ARG A 644 4.40 0.81 21.55
C ARG A 644 5.09 2.07 22.07
N HIS A 645 4.35 3.15 22.21
CA HIS A 645 4.86 4.45 22.70
C HIS A 645 4.41 4.76 24.14
N GLY A 646 4.07 3.72 24.91
CA GLY A 646 3.84 3.83 26.35
C GLY A 646 2.47 4.39 26.75
N GLY A 647 1.48 4.34 25.85
CA GLY A 647 0.09 4.66 26.15
C GLY A 647 -0.81 3.43 26.27
N ARG A 648 -2.10 3.67 26.52
CA ARG A 648 -3.17 2.68 26.53
C ARG A 648 -4.36 3.21 25.74
N LEU A 649 -5.00 2.33 24.96
CA LEU A 649 -6.21 2.64 24.21
C LEU A 649 -7.30 1.62 24.57
N ARG A 650 -8.35 2.09 25.24
CA ARG A 650 -9.42 1.25 25.80
C ARG A 650 -10.78 1.61 25.20
N ASN A 651 -11.71 0.66 25.22
CA ASN A 651 -13.08 0.83 24.73
C ASN A 651 -14.08 0.80 25.90
N ALA A 652 -14.70 1.93 26.19
CA ALA A 652 -15.76 2.08 27.18
C ALA A 652 -17.16 2.17 26.56
N THR A 653 -17.30 1.83 25.27
CA THR A 653 -18.59 1.78 24.57
C THR A 653 -19.44 0.61 25.10
N PRO A 654 -20.69 0.82 25.57
CA PRO A 654 -21.54 -0.31 25.95
C PRO A 654 -21.97 -1.15 24.73
N GLY A 655 -21.56 -2.42 24.70
CA GLY A 655 -21.83 -3.32 23.59
C GLY A 655 -20.99 -3.00 22.34
N GLY A 656 -21.59 -3.13 21.15
CA GLY A 656 -20.87 -3.01 19.88
C GLY A 656 -20.00 -4.23 19.56
N ALA A 657 -19.17 -4.11 18.52
CA ALA A 657 -18.34 -5.18 17.99
C ALA A 657 -16.86 -4.78 17.81
N LEU A 658 -16.41 -3.74 18.52
CA LEU A 658 -15.01 -3.30 18.54
C LEU A 658 -14.23 -4.07 19.61
N GLU A 659 -13.92 -5.33 19.31
CA GLU A 659 -13.25 -6.27 20.22
C GLU A 659 -11.71 -6.25 20.11
N CYS A 660 -11.16 -5.44 19.19
CA CYS A 660 -9.71 -5.31 19.05
C CYS A 660 -9.07 -4.41 20.12
N LEU A 661 -9.86 -3.84 21.04
CA LEU A 661 -9.42 -3.00 22.15
C LEU A 661 -9.85 -3.63 23.47
N GLU A 662 -9.07 -3.41 24.54
CA GLU A 662 -9.48 -3.80 25.89
C GLU A 662 -10.77 -3.06 26.26
N ARG A 663 -11.79 -3.81 26.68
CA ARG A 663 -13.08 -3.26 27.07
C ARG A 663 -13.11 -2.97 28.57
N VAL A 664 -13.62 -1.80 28.93
CA VAL A 664 -13.83 -1.38 30.31
C VAL A 664 -15.28 -0.94 30.50
N ASP A 665 -15.86 -1.14 31.69
CA ASP A 665 -17.17 -0.58 31.99
C ASP A 665 -17.05 0.95 32.04
N TYR A 666 -18.01 1.64 31.44
CA TYR A 666 -18.05 3.10 31.42
C TYR A 666 -18.14 3.69 32.83
N ARG A 667 -18.88 3.05 33.75
CA ARG A 667 -19.05 3.53 35.12
C ARG A 667 -17.78 3.40 35.95
N ASP A 668 -16.98 2.36 35.70
CA ASP A 668 -15.72 2.12 36.40
C ASP A 668 -14.66 3.22 36.13
N LEU A 669 -14.90 4.10 35.16
CA LEU A 669 -14.01 5.23 34.87
C LEU A 669 -14.05 6.34 35.94
N PHE A 670 -15.10 6.38 36.77
CA PHE A 670 -15.41 7.49 37.66
C PHE A 670 -15.41 7.15 39.15
N GLY A 671 -15.15 5.89 39.53
CA GLY A 671 -15.02 5.44 40.92
C GLY A 671 -16.26 4.75 41.47
#